data_AF-A0A2I2GEE0-F1
#
_entry.id   AF-A0A2I2GEE0-F1
#
_cell.length_a   1.000
_cell.length_b   1.000
_cell.length_c   1.000
_cell.angle_alpha   90.00
_cell.angle_beta   90.00
_cell.angle_gamma   90.00
#
_symmetry.space_group_name_H-M   'P 1'
#
loop_
_entity.id
_entity.type
_entity.pdbx_description
1 polymer ?
#
loop_
_entity_poly.entity_id
_entity_poly.type
_entity_poly.pdbx_seq_one_letter_code
_entity_poly.pdbx_strand_id
1 'polypeptide(L)'
;MVLFKRKPVQYLPRPVIEDDSSEVWVIPETNEVFTNYEPYLQRMDFYKQRRFICEITGHSGLTFFEALRSETEESKEVNSAFPDALKEPILRRIQFSTVSRVDNLVDEVFEEFKQDFYPGEPVLILLDDNTRLHGIIRDKANFAEQLNTDGTVKTPAYATYLVKVLDRPNEEALLDQEHITRDRKTFTKQMLRAFIKNNVTRESWSGAPWLVKASIAEEYRISTEVPKHLQYGAKVAEKKAMKKADQDGFFGFFASQQLPELKPAVKAQKSKPSPNDMARSKEAQFLEYQRSLNGNPTFVVSNKPAGVSRTSKSQEAEKKPQAAPAVVKPESPRPPTPPPIKYPIEDLDIAPDREKKKQRPPLEFVNIDETDEVEDDGDLLYDELEMKSVGLLLETWNTLNVYCEVFQLDSFTFDDFFQAMRFTSDDVDCELFVEMHCAVLKKLVNAEKDDGAVQISLPDLPDEDSEDSEAEDEEGEEEGEEDATPEPVVTRMTTRSSLAKAEAENLKEQANGSRSNSVEVKIHRAAELFGDYSWIDRLRKRDFRNGGWELVMAGLLHRLSMRPRLEKVCDEILKHLAPLDAEPTQETVQQQYSTLDVNLRIQALQIICMLSLETKAIRNYLEECSNQMTEFRKEKIEYQKSRKAALEELRKLHQERKALQPEPEKSPTPAPELEALEDSKMTGVDESDQGMDSDDDDEPKQRSLRGGMDRILERKRKQEEERERKEQLAKQPKGSKQYQRVLKKIEDQKAQVAKLEEKIEVVDNDLREADCPRTRCLGKDRFCNRYWWFERNAMPYGGMPNSSTAEAAYANGRLWVQGPDEMERVGFIDVPDDIKKQYQKDFQTTPAERKKTEEGSTRLSNADEWGFYDEPDALEKLIDWLDTRGNRELKLRKELLLQRDNIAKYMNRRTEYLAQTAERAESEEVPAKRMTTRTKTYGDDNQHRCLKWHNVTALSENGHLHVDASRPAKRAKRTTDEPKDIKATNRQGKPLTRQGTRYNF
;
A
#
# COMPACT_ATOMS: atom_id res chain seq x y z
N MET A 1 -10.97 -15.79 -25.44
CA MET A 1 -10.20 -15.09 -26.49
C MET A 1 -8.75 -15.32 -26.21
N VAL A 2 -8.01 -15.85 -27.18
CA VAL A 2 -6.59 -16.20 -26.97
C VAL A 2 -5.78 -14.95 -26.60
N LEU A 3 -4.98 -15.06 -25.53
CA LEU A 3 -4.18 -13.95 -25.01
C LEU A 3 -2.71 -14.09 -25.41
N PHE A 4 -2.11 -12.98 -25.80
CA PHE A 4 -0.66 -12.83 -25.99
C PHE A 4 -0.14 -11.74 -25.06
N LYS A 5 0.85 -12.05 -24.21
CA LYS A 5 1.33 -11.14 -23.15
C LYS A 5 0.19 -10.52 -22.30
N ARG A 6 -0.84 -11.31 -21.99
CA ARG A 6 -2.04 -10.90 -21.22
C ARG A 6 -2.93 -9.85 -21.91
N LYS A 7 -2.78 -9.65 -23.22
CA LYS A 7 -3.70 -8.85 -24.05
C LYS A 7 -4.39 -9.74 -25.08
N PRO A 8 -5.65 -9.49 -25.46
CA PRO A 8 -6.31 -10.22 -26.52
C PRO A 8 -5.55 -10.05 -27.84
N VAL A 9 -5.41 -11.14 -28.59
CA VAL A 9 -4.79 -11.11 -29.91
C VAL A 9 -5.70 -10.34 -30.87
N GLN A 10 -5.18 -9.26 -31.46
CA GLN A 10 -5.89 -8.47 -32.46
C GLN A 10 -5.68 -9.07 -33.85
N TYR A 11 -6.76 -9.23 -34.61
CA TYR A 11 -6.72 -9.67 -36.00
C TYR A 11 -6.49 -8.49 -36.95
N LEU A 12 -5.80 -8.76 -38.06
CA LEU A 12 -5.54 -7.76 -39.09
C LEU A 12 -6.82 -7.45 -39.88
N PRO A 13 -7.05 -6.19 -40.28
CA PRO A 13 -8.18 -5.82 -41.11
C PRO A 13 -8.10 -6.52 -42.46
N ARG A 14 -9.25 -6.90 -43.01
CA ARG A 14 -9.31 -7.56 -44.32
C ARG A 14 -8.83 -6.58 -45.40
N PRO A 15 -7.83 -6.94 -46.22
CA PRO A 15 -7.40 -6.08 -47.32
C PRO A 15 -8.52 -5.94 -48.35
N VAL A 16 -8.58 -4.78 -49.02
CA VAL A 16 -9.47 -4.56 -50.16
C VAL A 16 -8.97 -5.42 -51.32
N ILE A 17 -9.83 -6.30 -51.81
CA ILE A 17 -9.54 -7.16 -52.97
C ILE A 17 -10.35 -6.56 -54.11
N GLU A 18 -9.67 -5.97 -55.09
CA GLU A 18 -10.31 -5.26 -56.21
C GLU A 18 -10.80 -6.23 -57.31
N ASP A 19 -10.29 -7.46 -57.35
CA ASP A 19 -10.58 -8.47 -58.37
C ASP A 19 -10.80 -9.86 -57.74
N ASP A 20 -12.00 -10.42 -57.96
CA ASP A 20 -12.43 -11.73 -57.46
C ASP A 20 -11.61 -12.92 -58.00
N SER A 21 -10.78 -12.70 -59.03
CA SER A 21 -9.87 -13.71 -59.59
C SER A 21 -8.46 -13.72 -58.96
N SER A 22 -8.19 -12.85 -57.98
CA SER A 22 -6.88 -12.73 -57.32
C SER A 22 -6.61 -13.89 -56.34
N GLU A 23 -5.45 -14.53 -56.46
CA GLU A 23 -5.00 -15.55 -55.51
C GLU A 23 -4.65 -14.91 -54.15
N VAL A 24 -5.26 -15.41 -53.07
CA VAL A 24 -5.06 -14.92 -51.70
C VAL A 24 -4.68 -16.05 -50.75
N TRP A 25 -3.87 -15.73 -49.75
CA TRP A 25 -3.53 -16.64 -48.67
C TRP A 25 -4.41 -16.36 -47.46
N VAL A 26 -5.11 -17.38 -46.97
CA VAL A 26 -6.03 -17.25 -45.84
C VAL A 26 -5.55 -18.10 -44.68
N ILE A 27 -5.64 -17.58 -43.46
CA ILE A 27 -5.51 -18.37 -42.23
C ILE A 27 -6.93 -18.81 -41.81
N PRO A 28 -7.30 -20.09 -41.99
CA PRO A 28 -8.70 -20.53 -41.83
C PRO A 28 -9.29 -20.27 -40.44
N GLU A 29 -8.48 -20.34 -39.38
CA GLU A 29 -8.95 -20.20 -38.00
C GLU A 29 -9.17 -18.75 -37.57
N THR A 30 -8.47 -17.78 -38.17
CA THR A 30 -8.62 -16.34 -37.87
C THR A 30 -9.36 -15.58 -38.96
N ASN A 31 -9.62 -16.21 -40.11
CA ASN A 31 -10.15 -15.57 -41.33
C ASN A 31 -9.33 -14.37 -41.81
N GLU A 32 -8.06 -14.25 -41.40
CA GLU A 32 -7.15 -13.22 -41.90
C GLU A 32 -6.75 -13.57 -43.33
N VAL A 33 -6.91 -12.59 -44.23
CA VAL A 33 -6.63 -12.72 -45.66
C VAL A 33 -5.40 -11.88 -46.00
N PHE A 34 -4.48 -12.46 -46.77
CA PHE A 34 -3.24 -11.83 -47.19
C PHE A 34 -3.14 -11.89 -48.72
N THR A 35 -2.76 -10.77 -49.32
CA THR A 35 -2.47 -10.64 -50.75
C THR A 35 -1.01 -10.90 -51.08
N ASN A 36 -0.17 -11.14 -50.08
CA ASN A 36 1.25 -11.43 -50.21
C ASN A 36 1.65 -12.62 -49.31
N TYR A 37 2.50 -13.51 -49.83
CA TYR A 37 2.90 -14.73 -49.15
C TYR A 37 3.80 -14.51 -47.91
N GLU A 38 4.69 -13.52 -47.97
CA GLU A 38 5.65 -13.26 -46.89
C GLU A 38 5.00 -12.72 -45.59
N PRO A 39 4.07 -11.74 -45.65
CA PRO A 39 3.25 -11.36 -44.50
C PRO A 39 2.43 -12.53 -43.92
N TYR A 40 1.89 -13.40 -44.79
CA TYR A 40 1.19 -14.61 -44.35
C TYR A 40 2.10 -15.55 -43.55
N LEU A 41 3.33 -15.80 -44.02
CA LEU A 41 4.30 -16.63 -43.31
C LEU A 41 4.70 -16.04 -41.95
N GLN A 42 4.97 -14.73 -41.89
CA GLN A 42 5.31 -14.07 -40.63
C GLN A 42 4.16 -14.14 -39.62
N ARG A 43 2.91 -13.98 -40.08
CA ARG A 43 1.73 -14.12 -39.23
C ARG A 43 1.53 -15.56 -38.76
N MET A 44 1.75 -16.53 -39.64
CA MET A 44 1.66 -17.95 -39.32
C MET A 44 2.74 -18.36 -38.30
N ASP A 45 3.97 -17.85 -38.44
CA ASP A 45 5.05 -18.09 -37.48
C ASP A 45 4.74 -17.47 -36.12
N PHE A 46 4.14 -16.28 -36.09
CA PHE A 46 3.64 -15.67 -34.86
C PHE A 46 2.64 -16.59 -34.15
N TYR A 47 1.64 -17.13 -34.85
CA TYR A 47 0.65 -18.06 -34.26
C TYR A 47 1.23 -19.40 -33.82
N LYS A 48 2.31 -19.86 -34.46
CA LYS A 48 3.03 -21.09 -34.06
C LYS A 48 3.94 -20.91 -32.85
N GLN A 49 4.16 -19.69 -32.36
CA GLN A 49 4.93 -19.47 -31.14
C GLN A 49 4.19 -20.01 -29.91
N ARG A 50 4.90 -20.74 -29.03
CA ARG A 50 4.38 -21.23 -27.75
C ARG A 50 4.36 -20.15 -26.67
N ARG A 51 3.64 -19.05 -26.92
CA ARG A 51 3.60 -17.85 -26.06
C ARG A 51 2.19 -17.37 -25.76
N PHE A 52 1.18 -18.10 -26.22
CA PHE A 52 -0.22 -17.76 -26.01
C PHE A 52 -0.74 -18.40 -24.72
N ILE A 53 -1.80 -17.80 -24.21
CA ILE A 53 -2.47 -18.18 -22.96
C ILE A 53 -3.95 -18.35 -23.28
N CYS A 54 -4.53 -19.46 -22.82
CA CYS A 54 -5.97 -19.66 -22.84
C CYS A 54 -6.62 -18.76 -21.79
N GLU A 55 -7.60 -17.92 -22.17
CA GLU A 55 -8.28 -17.03 -21.23
C GLU A 55 -9.14 -17.78 -20.21
N ILE A 56 -9.71 -18.92 -20.61
CA ILE A 56 -10.64 -19.73 -19.82
C ILE A 56 -9.88 -20.53 -18.75
N THR A 57 -8.93 -21.41 -19.14
CA THR A 57 -8.10 -22.17 -18.18
C THR A 57 -6.94 -21.39 -17.58
N GLY A 58 -6.47 -20.32 -18.22
CA GLY A 58 -5.25 -19.63 -17.81
C GLY A 58 -3.95 -20.40 -18.13
N HIS A 59 -4.03 -21.53 -18.85
CA HIS A 59 -2.86 -22.31 -19.23
C HIS A 59 -1.99 -21.52 -20.22
N SER A 60 -0.68 -21.46 -19.95
CA SER A 60 0.28 -20.65 -20.72
C SER A 60 1.31 -21.53 -21.42
N GLY A 61 1.91 -21.02 -22.51
CA GLY A 61 2.90 -21.78 -23.29
C GLY A 61 2.28 -22.60 -24.44
N LEU A 62 1.05 -22.26 -24.83
CA LEU A 62 0.35 -22.85 -25.97
C LEU A 62 0.68 -22.06 -27.25
N THR A 63 0.56 -22.73 -28.39
CA THR A 63 0.41 -22.02 -29.67
C THR A 63 -0.96 -21.33 -29.76
N PHE A 64 -1.13 -20.39 -30.68
CA PHE A 64 -2.42 -19.71 -30.85
C PHE A 64 -3.54 -20.72 -31.14
N PHE A 65 -3.30 -21.70 -32.02
CA PHE A 65 -4.29 -22.71 -32.39
C PHE A 65 -4.57 -23.72 -31.26
N GLU A 66 -3.55 -24.09 -30.48
CA GLU A 66 -3.74 -24.93 -29.28
C GLU A 66 -4.58 -24.18 -28.23
N ALA A 67 -4.29 -22.90 -27.99
CA ALA A 67 -5.06 -22.06 -27.08
C ALA A 67 -6.50 -21.87 -27.57
N LEU A 68 -6.70 -21.61 -28.86
CA LEU A 68 -8.03 -21.42 -29.46
C LEU A 68 -8.88 -22.70 -29.36
N ARG A 69 -8.25 -23.87 -29.56
CA ARG A 69 -8.94 -25.17 -29.41
C ARG A 69 -9.32 -25.45 -27.97
N SER A 70 -8.39 -25.23 -27.02
CA SER A 70 -8.65 -25.34 -25.58
C SER A 70 -9.79 -24.40 -25.16
N GLU A 71 -9.82 -23.15 -25.65
CA GLU A 71 -10.92 -22.22 -25.37
C GLU A 71 -12.26 -22.72 -25.93
N THR A 72 -12.27 -23.26 -27.15
CA THR A 72 -13.51 -23.71 -27.80
C THR A 72 -14.08 -24.95 -27.11
N GLU A 73 -13.22 -25.89 -26.71
CA GLU A 73 -13.60 -27.13 -26.04
C GLU A 73 -14.08 -26.86 -24.61
N GLU A 74 -13.33 -26.06 -23.85
CA GLU A 74 -13.68 -25.70 -22.47
C GLU A 74 -14.92 -24.79 -22.42
N SER A 75 -15.09 -23.87 -23.38
CA SER A 75 -16.32 -23.06 -23.48
C SER A 75 -17.55 -23.95 -23.67
N LYS A 76 -17.47 -24.99 -24.50
CA LYS A 76 -18.56 -25.94 -24.72
C LYS A 76 -18.83 -26.77 -23.47
N GLU A 77 -17.78 -27.27 -22.82
CA GLU A 77 -17.89 -28.04 -21.59
C GLU A 77 -18.53 -27.21 -20.47
N VAL A 78 -18.01 -26.01 -20.21
CA VAL A 78 -18.53 -25.09 -19.18
C VAL A 78 -19.99 -24.73 -19.45
N ASN A 79 -20.36 -24.39 -20.70
CA ASN A 79 -21.74 -24.07 -21.03
C ASN A 79 -22.66 -25.29 -20.96
N SER A 80 -22.18 -26.51 -21.21
CA SER A 80 -22.98 -27.74 -21.10
C SER A 80 -23.14 -28.25 -19.66
N ALA A 81 -22.12 -28.03 -18.81
CA ALA A 81 -22.11 -28.52 -17.43
C ALA A 81 -22.78 -27.55 -16.45
N PHE A 82 -22.84 -26.26 -16.79
CA PHE A 82 -23.46 -25.25 -15.92
C PHE A 82 -25.00 -25.35 -15.96
N PRO A 83 -25.70 -25.36 -14.81
CA PRO A 83 -27.14 -25.55 -14.77
C PRO A 83 -27.94 -24.51 -15.58
N ASP A 84 -28.79 -24.97 -16.49
CA ASP A 84 -29.57 -24.10 -17.40
C ASP A 84 -30.47 -23.12 -16.63
N ALA A 85 -31.10 -23.57 -15.54
CA ALA A 85 -31.96 -22.75 -14.68
C ALA A 85 -31.25 -21.54 -14.04
N LEU A 86 -29.92 -21.59 -13.90
CA LEU A 86 -29.12 -20.53 -13.27
C LEU A 86 -28.47 -19.57 -14.27
N LYS A 87 -28.40 -19.94 -15.56
CA LYS A 87 -27.69 -19.14 -16.57
C LYS A 87 -28.30 -17.75 -16.70
N GLU A 88 -29.60 -17.67 -16.96
CA GLU A 88 -30.28 -16.39 -17.17
C GLU A 88 -30.25 -15.49 -15.91
N PRO A 89 -30.66 -15.95 -14.71
CA PRO A 89 -30.64 -15.13 -13.50
C PRO A 89 -29.25 -14.56 -13.18
N ILE A 90 -28.21 -15.37 -13.30
CA ILE A 90 -26.83 -14.95 -13.02
C ILE A 90 -26.35 -13.92 -14.04
N LEU A 91 -26.62 -14.14 -15.33
CA LEU A 91 -26.24 -13.18 -16.37
C LEU A 91 -26.96 -11.84 -16.21
N ARG A 92 -28.24 -11.84 -15.82
CA ARG A 92 -29.00 -10.62 -15.50
C ARG A 92 -28.41 -9.87 -14.31
N ARG A 93 -27.95 -10.58 -13.28
CA ARG A 93 -27.34 -9.99 -12.08
C ARG A 93 -25.96 -9.39 -12.34
N ILE A 94 -25.19 -10.00 -13.24
CA ILE A 94 -23.83 -9.55 -13.59
C ILE A 94 -23.86 -8.38 -14.55
N GLN A 95 -24.86 -8.32 -15.44
CA GLN A 95 -25.05 -7.23 -16.39
C GLN A 95 -25.05 -5.88 -15.65
N PHE A 96 -24.13 -4.99 -16.05
CA PHE A 96 -23.88 -3.67 -15.45
C PHE A 96 -23.30 -3.66 -14.02
N SER A 97 -22.86 -4.80 -13.48
CA SER A 97 -22.08 -4.82 -12.25
C SER A 97 -20.77 -4.06 -12.42
N THR A 98 -20.40 -3.22 -11.46
CA THR A 98 -19.18 -2.39 -11.48
C THR A 98 -18.02 -3.01 -10.67
N VAL A 99 -18.22 -4.23 -10.14
CA VAL A 99 -17.23 -4.94 -9.31
C VAL A 99 -15.91 -5.10 -10.06
N SER A 100 -14.82 -4.63 -9.47
CA SER A 100 -13.53 -4.46 -10.18
C SER A 100 -12.75 -5.74 -10.42
N ARG A 101 -13.00 -6.84 -9.67
CA ARG A 101 -12.26 -8.11 -9.79
C ARG A 101 -13.24 -9.26 -10.01
N VAL A 102 -12.92 -10.15 -10.95
CA VAL A 102 -13.73 -11.36 -11.23
C VAL A 102 -13.89 -12.21 -9.97
N ASP A 103 -12.86 -12.31 -9.13
CA ASP A 103 -12.91 -13.11 -7.91
C ASP A 103 -13.95 -12.59 -6.92
N ASN A 104 -13.98 -11.27 -6.69
CA ASN A 104 -14.97 -10.64 -5.83
C ASN A 104 -16.39 -10.79 -6.42
N LEU A 105 -16.53 -10.61 -7.75
CA LEU A 105 -17.81 -10.81 -8.43
C LEU A 105 -18.31 -12.25 -8.29
N VAL A 106 -17.41 -13.23 -8.41
CA VAL A 106 -17.73 -14.65 -8.21
C VAL A 106 -18.17 -14.90 -6.77
N ASP A 107 -17.50 -14.30 -5.78
CA ASP A 107 -17.86 -14.46 -4.37
C ASP A 107 -19.23 -13.85 -4.06
N GLU A 108 -19.50 -12.63 -4.53
CA GLU A 108 -20.80 -11.95 -4.35
C GLU A 108 -21.94 -12.74 -5.00
N VAL A 109 -21.80 -13.10 -6.28
CA VAL A 109 -22.82 -13.87 -7.01
C VAL A 109 -22.96 -15.27 -6.40
N PHE A 110 -21.89 -15.89 -5.91
CA PHE A 110 -21.99 -17.20 -5.29
C PHE A 110 -22.78 -17.15 -3.99
N GLU A 111 -22.49 -16.22 -3.07
CA GLU A 111 -23.22 -16.14 -1.79
C GLU A 111 -24.69 -15.74 -2.00
N GLU A 112 -24.99 -14.86 -2.95
CA GLU A 112 -26.36 -14.47 -3.30
C GLU A 112 -27.18 -15.65 -3.85
N PHE A 113 -26.60 -16.44 -4.76
CA PHE A 113 -27.31 -17.54 -5.40
C PHE A 113 -27.24 -18.86 -4.63
N LYS A 114 -26.39 -19.00 -3.61
CA LYS A 114 -26.17 -20.26 -2.87
C LYS A 114 -27.43 -20.84 -2.24
N GLN A 115 -28.32 -19.97 -1.73
CA GLN A 115 -29.59 -20.34 -1.08
C GLN A 115 -30.83 -19.91 -1.89
N ASP A 116 -30.63 -19.38 -3.10
CA ASP A 116 -31.71 -18.90 -3.97
C ASP A 116 -31.92 -19.83 -5.16
N PHE A 117 -33.06 -20.52 -5.24
CA PHE A 117 -33.27 -21.59 -6.22
C PHE A 117 -34.26 -21.22 -7.33
N TYR A 118 -34.18 -21.88 -8.50
CA TYR A 118 -34.95 -21.51 -9.69
C TYR A 118 -35.76 -22.67 -10.30
N PRO A 119 -36.90 -22.40 -10.95
CA PRO A 119 -37.68 -23.43 -11.66
C PRO A 119 -36.84 -24.24 -12.65
N GLY A 120 -37.05 -25.57 -12.64
CA GLY A 120 -36.30 -26.53 -13.45
C GLY A 120 -34.99 -27.01 -12.83
N GLU A 121 -34.59 -26.48 -11.66
CA GLU A 121 -33.36 -26.86 -10.97
C GLU A 121 -33.52 -28.17 -10.16
N PRO A 122 -32.58 -29.13 -10.28
CA PRO A 122 -32.56 -30.32 -9.43
C PRO A 122 -32.00 -29.99 -8.04
N VAL A 123 -32.72 -30.41 -7.00
CA VAL A 123 -32.39 -30.12 -5.60
C VAL A 123 -32.53 -31.35 -4.71
N LEU A 124 -31.88 -31.30 -3.55
CA LEU A 124 -32.01 -32.28 -2.48
C LEU A 124 -32.91 -31.72 -1.38
N ILE A 125 -34.04 -32.38 -1.17
CA ILE A 125 -35.00 -32.11 -0.10
C ILE A 125 -34.47 -32.76 1.18
N LEU A 126 -34.39 -31.99 2.26
CA LEU A 126 -34.03 -32.45 3.60
C LEU A 126 -35.31 -32.68 4.40
N LEU A 127 -35.55 -33.92 4.81
CA LEU A 127 -36.64 -34.27 5.71
C LEU A 127 -36.19 -34.18 7.18
N ASP A 128 -37.13 -34.02 8.11
CA ASP A 128 -36.88 -33.89 9.56
C ASP A 128 -36.14 -35.10 10.18
N ASP A 129 -36.21 -36.26 9.51
CA ASP A 129 -35.49 -37.48 9.88
C ASP A 129 -34.06 -37.56 9.31
N ASN A 130 -33.54 -36.44 8.77
CA ASN A 130 -32.27 -36.32 8.06
C ASN A 130 -32.15 -37.18 6.78
N THR A 131 -33.25 -37.72 6.26
CA THR A 131 -33.23 -38.37 4.95
C THR A 131 -33.24 -37.33 3.83
N ARG A 132 -32.65 -37.70 2.69
CA ARG A 132 -32.50 -36.82 1.53
C ARG A 132 -33.27 -37.40 0.36
N LEU A 133 -34.18 -36.61 -0.20
CA LEU A 133 -34.92 -36.97 -1.42
C LEU A 133 -34.51 -36.06 -2.58
N HIS A 134 -34.55 -36.58 -3.79
CA HIS A 134 -34.32 -35.79 -5.00
C HIS A 134 -35.62 -35.11 -5.41
N GLY A 135 -35.54 -33.82 -5.73
CA GLY A 135 -36.65 -33.03 -6.21
C GLY A 135 -36.26 -32.12 -7.36
N ILE A 136 -37.26 -31.63 -8.09
CA ILE A 136 -37.10 -30.57 -9.09
C ILE A 136 -38.01 -29.43 -8.71
N ILE A 137 -37.48 -28.20 -8.71
CA ILE A 137 -38.27 -27.01 -8.44
C ILE A 137 -39.22 -26.77 -9.60
N ARG A 138 -40.51 -26.67 -9.30
CA ARG A 138 -41.57 -26.34 -10.25
C ARG A 138 -41.79 -24.84 -10.32
N ASP A 139 -42.08 -24.23 -9.17
CA ASP A 139 -42.39 -22.82 -9.05
C ASP A 139 -41.67 -22.19 -7.85
N LYS A 140 -41.36 -20.90 -7.97
CA LYS A 140 -40.77 -20.06 -6.93
C LYS A 140 -41.70 -18.88 -6.66
N ALA A 141 -42.01 -18.64 -5.39
CA ALA A 141 -42.76 -17.47 -4.95
C ALA A 141 -41.89 -16.63 -3.99
N ASN A 142 -41.70 -15.36 -4.32
CA ASN A 142 -40.96 -14.41 -3.49
C ASN A 142 -41.93 -13.55 -2.68
N PHE A 143 -41.72 -13.47 -1.37
CA PHE A 143 -42.47 -12.60 -0.48
C PHE A 143 -41.54 -11.46 -0.06
N ALA A 144 -41.97 -10.23 -0.33
CA ALA A 144 -41.22 -9.03 0.06
C ALA A 144 -41.22 -8.86 1.59
N GLU A 145 -40.20 -8.17 2.08
CA GLU A 145 -40.10 -7.75 3.48
C GLU A 145 -41.34 -6.95 3.89
N GLN A 146 -41.99 -7.35 4.98
CA GLN A 146 -43.10 -6.59 5.55
C GLN A 146 -42.58 -5.75 6.69
N LEU A 147 -42.79 -4.44 6.60
CA LEU A 147 -42.46 -3.46 7.62
C LEU A 147 -43.70 -3.14 8.47
N ASN A 148 -43.50 -2.93 9.77
CA ASN A 148 -44.50 -2.33 10.64
C ASN A 148 -44.66 -0.83 10.33
N THR A 149 -45.73 -0.21 10.82
CA THR A 149 -45.98 1.24 10.68
C THR A 149 -44.89 2.12 11.33
N ASP A 150 -44.04 1.52 12.17
CA ASP A 150 -42.92 2.15 12.87
C ASP A 150 -41.56 1.89 12.18
N GLY A 151 -41.56 1.34 10.96
CA GLY A 151 -40.35 1.02 10.20
C GLY A 151 -39.58 -0.22 10.67
N THR A 152 -40.02 -0.91 11.73
CA THR A 152 -39.41 -2.18 12.18
C THR A 152 -39.86 -3.36 11.30
N VAL A 153 -38.92 -4.25 10.96
CA VAL A 153 -39.19 -5.43 10.13
C VAL A 153 -40.10 -6.42 10.86
N LYS A 154 -41.27 -6.70 10.30
CA LYS A 154 -42.25 -7.65 10.82
C LYS A 154 -41.95 -9.07 10.34
N THR A 155 -41.68 -9.23 9.05
CA THR A 155 -41.25 -10.48 8.44
C THR A 155 -40.18 -10.17 7.39
N PRO A 156 -39.00 -10.80 7.46
CA PRO A 156 -37.96 -10.62 6.45
C PRO A 156 -38.44 -11.17 5.11
N ALA A 157 -37.81 -10.73 4.01
CA ALA A 157 -38.10 -11.30 2.70
C ALA A 157 -37.73 -12.79 2.69
N TYR A 158 -38.63 -13.64 2.20
CA TYR A 158 -38.40 -15.09 2.09
C TYR A 158 -38.98 -15.63 0.78
N ALA A 159 -38.47 -16.77 0.33
CA ALA A 159 -38.98 -17.45 -0.85
C ALA A 159 -39.53 -18.83 -0.47
N THR A 160 -40.65 -19.22 -1.07
CA THR A 160 -41.16 -20.59 -1.01
C THR A 160 -41.06 -21.24 -2.38
N TYR A 161 -40.83 -22.54 -2.37
CA TYR A 161 -40.59 -23.35 -3.56
C TYR A 161 -41.56 -24.51 -3.60
N LEU A 162 -42.26 -24.66 -4.71
CA LEU A 162 -43.03 -25.86 -5.00
C LEU A 162 -42.07 -26.86 -5.64
N VAL A 163 -41.80 -27.97 -4.96
CA VAL A 163 -40.82 -28.99 -5.39
C VAL A 163 -41.54 -30.30 -5.72
N LYS A 164 -41.33 -30.80 -6.94
CA LYS A 164 -41.78 -32.12 -7.35
C LYS A 164 -40.79 -33.17 -6.88
N VAL A 165 -41.20 -34.11 -6.04
CA VAL A 165 -40.34 -35.17 -5.50
C VAL A 165 -40.13 -36.24 -6.58
N LEU A 166 -38.89 -36.48 -6.99
CA LEU A 166 -38.55 -37.48 -8.01
C LEU A 166 -38.63 -38.90 -7.46
N ASP A 167 -38.25 -39.08 -6.19
CA ASP A 167 -38.27 -40.38 -5.52
C ASP A 167 -39.70 -40.88 -5.22
N ARG A 168 -40.70 -39.98 -5.33
CA ARG A 168 -42.12 -40.28 -5.12
C ARG A 168 -42.96 -39.68 -6.25
N PRO A 169 -43.17 -40.42 -7.36
CA PRO A 169 -43.90 -39.90 -8.51
C PRO A 169 -45.35 -39.63 -8.11
N ASN A 170 -45.74 -38.34 -8.13
CA ASN A 170 -47.05 -37.74 -7.78
C ASN A 170 -47.10 -36.94 -6.46
N GLU A 171 -45.99 -36.81 -5.72
CA GLU A 171 -45.92 -35.90 -4.56
C GLU A 171 -45.24 -34.57 -4.95
N GLU A 172 -45.93 -33.47 -4.63
CA GLU A 172 -45.38 -32.11 -4.69
C GLU A 172 -45.40 -31.53 -3.27
N ALA A 173 -44.30 -30.90 -2.87
CA ALA A 173 -44.13 -30.31 -1.55
C ALA A 173 -43.85 -28.81 -1.68
N LEU A 174 -44.51 -28.00 -0.85
CA LEU A 174 -44.19 -26.59 -0.70
C LEU A 174 -43.18 -26.47 0.44
N LEU A 175 -41.96 -26.07 0.09
CA LEU A 175 -40.81 -26.03 0.98
C LEU A 175 -40.21 -24.62 0.99
N ASP A 176 -39.56 -24.25 2.09
CA ASP A 176 -38.79 -23.02 2.20
C ASP A 176 -37.29 -23.27 1.86
N GLN A 177 -36.47 -22.25 2.04
CA GLN A 177 -35.02 -22.30 1.78
C GLN A 177 -34.25 -23.24 2.73
N GLU A 178 -34.79 -23.58 3.90
CA GLU A 178 -34.10 -24.40 4.91
C GLU A 178 -34.19 -25.89 4.60
N HIS A 179 -35.27 -26.32 3.94
CA HIS A 179 -35.54 -27.72 3.62
C HIS A 179 -35.00 -28.15 2.24
N ILE A 180 -34.26 -27.26 1.54
CA ILE A 180 -33.75 -27.51 0.18
C ILE A 180 -32.25 -27.21 0.13
N THR A 181 -31.48 -28.09 -0.50
CA THR A 181 -30.04 -27.89 -0.75
C THR A 181 -29.63 -28.30 -2.16
N ARG A 182 -28.61 -27.64 -2.71
CA ARG A 182 -27.98 -28.04 -3.99
C ARG A 182 -27.00 -29.20 -3.79
N ASP A 183 -26.80 -29.99 -4.83
CA ASP A 183 -25.66 -30.89 -4.87
C ASP A 183 -24.35 -30.07 -4.84
N ARG A 184 -23.41 -30.46 -3.98
CA ARG A 184 -22.15 -29.75 -3.75
C ARG A 184 -21.23 -29.74 -4.98
N LYS A 185 -21.54 -30.56 -6.00
CA LYS A 185 -20.75 -30.69 -7.23
C LYS A 185 -21.28 -29.87 -8.40
N THR A 186 -22.52 -29.37 -8.34
CA THR A 186 -23.18 -28.75 -9.51
C THR A 186 -23.04 -27.22 -9.55
N PHE A 187 -22.96 -26.56 -8.39
CA PHE A 187 -22.79 -25.11 -8.29
C PHE A 187 -21.58 -24.77 -7.40
N THR A 188 -20.41 -24.62 -8.02
CA THR A 188 -19.15 -24.30 -7.33
C THR A 188 -18.59 -22.95 -7.78
N LYS A 189 -17.81 -22.27 -6.92
CA LYS A 189 -17.12 -21.01 -7.27
C LYS A 189 -16.22 -21.16 -8.51
N GLN A 190 -15.62 -22.32 -8.72
CA GLN A 190 -14.78 -22.59 -9.89
C GLN A 190 -15.60 -22.65 -11.18
N MET A 191 -16.74 -23.35 -11.18
CA MET A 191 -17.66 -23.39 -12.32
C MET A 191 -18.26 -22.02 -12.61
N LEU A 192 -18.65 -21.28 -11.56
CA LEU A 192 -19.16 -19.91 -11.69
C LEU A 192 -18.11 -18.98 -12.29
N ARG A 193 -16.85 -19.03 -11.82
CA ARG A 193 -15.74 -18.26 -12.39
C ARG A 193 -15.54 -18.56 -13.87
N ALA A 194 -15.59 -19.83 -14.27
CA ALA A 194 -15.46 -20.23 -15.67
C ALA A 194 -16.65 -19.72 -16.51
N PHE A 195 -17.87 -19.86 -15.99
CA PHE A 195 -19.10 -19.39 -16.65
C PHE A 195 -19.10 -17.87 -16.88
N ILE A 196 -18.71 -17.09 -15.88
CA ILE A 196 -18.63 -15.61 -15.96
C ILE A 196 -17.60 -15.19 -17.00
N LYS A 197 -16.38 -15.75 -16.95
CA LYS A 197 -15.33 -15.46 -17.94
C LYS A 197 -15.74 -15.81 -19.36
N ASN A 198 -16.55 -16.86 -19.54
CA ASN A 198 -16.96 -17.30 -20.85
C ASN A 198 -18.09 -16.44 -21.46
N ASN A 199 -19.00 -15.92 -20.65
CA ASN A 199 -20.23 -15.27 -21.15
C ASN A 199 -20.24 -13.74 -21.02
N VAL A 200 -19.27 -13.16 -20.31
CA VAL A 200 -19.23 -11.73 -19.97
C VAL A 200 -17.89 -11.12 -20.38
N THR A 201 -17.91 -9.84 -20.71
CA THR A 201 -16.77 -9.01 -21.11
C THR A 201 -16.71 -7.75 -20.25
N ARG A 202 -15.52 -7.19 -20.06
CA ARG A 202 -15.33 -5.94 -19.34
C ARG A 202 -14.17 -5.15 -19.95
N GLU A 203 -14.35 -3.85 -20.07
CA GLU A 203 -13.32 -2.95 -20.57
C GLU A 203 -12.21 -2.71 -19.53
N SER A 204 -11.02 -2.36 -20.00
CA SER A 204 -9.80 -2.30 -19.16
C SER A 204 -9.70 -1.09 -18.23
N TRP A 205 -10.77 -0.30 -18.05
CA TRP A 205 -10.77 0.88 -17.18
C TRP A 205 -11.42 0.61 -15.82
N SER A 206 -10.99 1.35 -14.80
CA SER A 206 -11.46 1.17 -13.42
C SER A 206 -12.91 1.61 -13.28
N GLY A 207 -13.80 0.71 -12.84
CA GLY A 207 -15.25 0.95 -12.79
C GLY A 207 -16.01 0.59 -14.07
N ALA A 208 -15.34 0.03 -15.10
CA ALA A 208 -16.02 -0.49 -16.27
C ALA A 208 -17.08 -1.54 -15.89
N PRO A 209 -18.34 -1.41 -16.36
CA PRO A 209 -19.36 -2.39 -16.09
C PRO A 209 -19.06 -3.72 -16.78
N TRP A 210 -19.48 -4.82 -16.16
CA TRP A 210 -19.53 -6.13 -16.78
C TRP A 210 -20.68 -6.19 -17.79
N LEU A 211 -20.38 -6.60 -19.02
CA LEU A 211 -21.33 -6.69 -20.13
C LEU A 211 -21.41 -8.13 -20.65
N VAL A 212 -22.61 -8.70 -20.66
CA VAL A 212 -22.91 -9.98 -21.28
C VAL A 212 -22.66 -9.89 -22.78
N LYS A 213 -22.01 -10.91 -23.35
CA LYS A 213 -21.71 -10.98 -24.79
C LYS A 213 -23.00 -10.87 -25.61
N ALA A 214 -22.96 -10.12 -26.71
CA ALA A 214 -24.14 -9.81 -27.52
C ALA A 214 -24.97 -11.03 -27.95
N SER A 215 -24.31 -12.12 -28.37
CA SER A 215 -24.98 -13.37 -28.77
C SER A 215 -25.77 -14.02 -27.62
N ILE A 216 -25.25 -13.93 -26.39
CA ILE A 216 -25.87 -14.50 -25.19
C ILE A 216 -26.96 -13.58 -24.65
N ALA A 217 -26.75 -12.26 -24.76
CA ALA A 217 -27.76 -11.26 -24.39
C ALA A 217 -29.01 -11.39 -25.28
N GLU A 218 -28.85 -11.69 -26.57
CA GLU A 218 -29.94 -11.98 -27.50
C GLU A 218 -30.67 -13.28 -27.14
N GLU A 219 -29.92 -14.36 -26.88
CA GLU A 219 -30.47 -15.68 -26.50
C GLU A 219 -31.36 -15.60 -25.25
N TYR A 220 -30.90 -14.92 -24.20
CA TYR A 220 -31.63 -14.78 -22.93
C TYR A 220 -32.48 -13.50 -22.82
N ARG A 221 -32.61 -12.71 -23.90
CA ARG A 221 -33.37 -11.44 -23.93
C ARG A 221 -32.97 -10.52 -22.75
N ILE A 222 -31.67 -10.31 -22.59
CA ILE A 222 -31.09 -9.41 -21.60
C ILE A 222 -30.90 -8.04 -22.27
N SER A 223 -31.44 -6.98 -21.66
CA SER A 223 -31.29 -5.64 -22.23
C SER A 223 -29.83 -5.19 -22.19
N THR A 224 -29.31 -4.80 -23.36
CA THR A 224 -28.00 -4.16 -23.52
C THR A 224 -28.08 -2.64 -23.37
N GLU A 225 -29.26 -2.08 -23.14
CA GLU A 225 -29.43 -0.64 -22.91
C GLU A 225 -28.81 -0.26 -21.57
N VAL A 226 -27.74 0.52 -21.61
CA VAL A 226 -27.05 1.01 -20.42
C VAL A 226 -28.01 1.87 -19.58
N PRO A 227 -28.24 1.55 -18.29
CA PRO A 227 -29.11 2.33 -17.42
C PRO A 227 -28.71 3.80 -17.35
N LYS A 228 -29.69 4.73 -17.28
CA LYS A 228 -29.45 6.19 -17.32
C LYS A 228 -28.40 6.69 -16.31
N HIS A 229 -28.32 6.08 -15.13
CA HIS A 229 -27.33 6.42 -14.09
C HIS A 229 -25.88 5.99 -14.43
N LEU A 230 -25.70 5.08 -15.39
CA LEU A 230 -24.39 4.63 -15.90
C LEU A 230 -24.02 5.29 -17.24
N GLN A 231 -24.98 5.92 -17.94
CA GLN A 231 -24.74 6.57 -19.23
C GLN A 231 -23.80 7.78 -19.15
N TYR A 232 -23.80 8.52 -18.04
CA TYR A 232 -22.91 9.69 -17.88
C TYR A 232 -21.45 9.27 -17.69
N GLY A 233 -21.19 8.24 -16.88
CA GLY A 233 -19.84 7.69 -16.68
C GLY A 233 -19.29 7.00 -17.93
N ALA A 234 -20.14 6.25 -18.65
CA ALA A 234 -19.76 5.57 -19.88
C ALA A 234 -19.40 6.55 -21.02
N LYS A 235 -20.17 7.64 -21.22
CA LYS A 235 -19.88 8.66 -22.26
C LYS A 235 -18.61 9.46 -22.00
N VAL A 236 -18.31 9.75 -20.73
CA VAL A 236 -17.07 10.46 -20.34
C VAL A 236 -15.85 9.54 -20.49
N ALA A 237 -16.00 8.25 -20.18
CA ALA A 237 -14.95 7.24 -20.38
C ALA A 237 -14.73 6.92 -21.87
N GLU A 238 -15.79 6.82 -22.67
CA GLU A 238 -15.75 6.61 -24.13
C GLU A 238 -15.06 7.78 -24.85
N LYS A 239 -15.37 9.03 -24.49
CA LYS A 239 -14.65 10.22 -25.00
C LYS A 239 -13.16 10.21 -24.64
N LYS A 240 -12.79 9.75 -23.42
CA LYS A 240 -11.38 9.60 -23.02
C LYS A 240 -10.68 8.44 -23.74
N ALA A 241 -11.39 7.34 -24.00
CA ALA A 241 -10.86 6.18 -24.72
C ALA A 241 -10.68 6.49 -26.21
N MET A 242 -11.61 7.22 -26.85
CA MET A 242 -11.47 7.69 -28.23
C MET A 242 -10.32 8.68 -28.38
N LYS A 243 -10.15 9.65 -27.46
CA LYS A 243 -8.97 10.54 -27.44
C LYS A 243 -7.64 9.78 -27.33
N LYS A 244 -7.63 8.64 -26.61
CA LYS A 244 -6.43 7.79 -26.46
C LYS A 244 -6.19 6.90 -27.68
N ALA A 245 -7.26 6.43 -28.34
CA ALA A 245 -7.17 5.67 -29.58
C ALA A 245 -6.72 6.55 -30.77
N ASP A 246 -7.15 7.80 -30.85
CA ASP A 246 -6.65 8.77 -31.85
C ASP A 246 -5.16 9.10 -31.63
N GLN A 247 -4.72 9.14 -30.38
CA GLN A 247 -3.30 9.36 -30.05
C GLN A 247 -2.41 8.16 -30.40
N ASP A 248 -2.93 6.92 -30.29
CA ASP A 248 -2.25 5.70 -30.72
C ASP A 248 -2.36 5.46 -32.26
N GLY A 249 -3.43 5.96 -32.91
CA GLY A 249 -3.67 5.85 -34.35
C GLY A 249 -2.66 6.61 -35.20
N PHE A 250 -2.10 7.71 -34.68
CA PHE A 250 -1.06 8.50 -35.37
C PHE A 250 0.33 7.83 -35.31
N PHE A 251 0.58 6.92 -34.37
CA PHE A 251 1.88 6.25 -34.21
C PHE A 251 1.96 4.87 -34.90
N GLY A 252 0.82 4.32 -35.36
CA GLY A 252 0.74 3.02 -36.04
C GLY A 252 1.15 3.02 -37.52
N PHE A 253 1.32 4.19 -38.15
CA PHE A 253 1.53 4.29 -39.61
C PHE A 253 3.01 4.28 -40.03
N PHE A 254 3.97 4.52 -39.13
CA PHE A 254 5.41 4.63 -39.45
C PHE A 254 6.30 3.47 -38.96
N ALA A 255 5.76 2.42 -38.35
CA ALA A 255 6.56 1.29 -37.82
C ALA A 255 6.53 0.01 -38.67
N SER A 256 6.16 0.10 -39.96
CA SER A 256 6.11 -1.05 -40.88
C SER A 256 7.19 -1.03 -41.94
N GLN A 257 8.46 -0.87 -41.55
CA GLN A 257 9.59 -1.24 -42.41
C GLN A 257 10.88 -1.35 -41.58
N GLN A 258 11.04 -2.48 -40.89
CA GLN A 258 12.29 -3.19 -40.56
C GLN A 258 12.14 -3.97 -39.24
N LEU A 259 12.18 -5.29 -39.36
CA LEU A 259 12.37 -6.22 -38.24
C LEU A 259 13.81 -6.10 -37.74
N PRO A 260 14.06 -5.91 -36.42
CA PRO A 260 15.40 -6.04 -35.86
C PRO A 260 15.87 -7.50 -35.89
N GLU A 261 17.04 -7.73 -36.48
CA GLU A 261 17.68 -9.03 -36.66
C GLU A 261 17.90 -9.81 -35.35
N LEU A 262 17.56 -11.10 -35.39
CA LEU A 262 17.84 -12.08 -34.34
C LEU A 262 19.32 -12.48 -34.36
N LYS A 263 20.07 -12.18 -33.29
CA LYS A 263 21.37 -12.82 -33.04
C LYS A 263 21.17 -14.24 -32.45
N PRO A 264 21.96 -15.24 -32.88
CA PRO A 264 21.75 -16.64 -32.51
C PRO A 264 22.18 -16.94 -31.07
N ALA A 265 21.30 -17.58 -30.30
CA ALA A 265 21.60 -18.08 -28.95
C ALA A 265 22.32 -19.43 -29.02
N VAL A 266 23.47 -19.50 -28.35
CA VAL A 266 24.26 -20.72 -28.12
C VAL A 266 23.49 -21.68 -27.21
N LYS A 267 23.41 -22.95 -27.62
CA LYS A 267 22.77 -24.05 -26.90
C LYS A 267 23.44 -24.31 -25.54
N ALA A 268 22.66 -24.21 -24.45
CA ALA A 268 22.97 -24.85 -23.18
C ALA A 268 21.85 -25.84 -22.83
N GLN A 269 22.23 -27.09 -22.59
CA GLN A 269 21.35 -28.24 -22.36
C GLN A 269 20.51 -28.06 -21.09
N LYS A 270 19.18 -28.16 -21.20
CA LYS A 270 18.29 -28.39 -20.06
C LYS A 270 18.26 -29.89 -19.74
N SER A 271 18.71 -30.26 -18.54
CA SER A 271 18.49 -31.58 -17.95
C SER A 271 17.00 -31.82 -17.70
N LYS A 272 16.48 -32.97 -18.16
CA LYS A 272 15.13 -33.44 -17.83
C LYS A 272 15.05 -33.76 -16.32
N PRO A 273 13.96 -33.40 -15.62
CA PRO A 273 13.78 -33.73 -14.21
C PRO A 273 13.66 -35.24 -13.99
N SER A 274 14.17 -35.71 -12.85
CA SER A 274 14.23 -37.12 -12.47
C SER A 274 12.84 -37.63 -12.07
N PRO A 275 12.54 -38.94 -12.22
CA PRO A 275 11.31 -39.55 -11.71
C PRO A 275 11.03 -39.28 -10.23
N ASN A 276 12.07 -39.02 -9.42
CA ASN A 276 11.94 -38.64 -8.01
C ASN A 276 11.39 -37.21 -7.81
N ASP A 277 11.64 -36.29 -8.73
CA ASP A 277 11.11 -34.91 -8.65
C ASP A 277 9.61 -34.89 -8.98
N MET A 278 9.18 -35.76 -9.90
CA MET A 278 7.76 -35.97 -10.23
C MET A 278 7.00 -36.66 -9.09
N ALA A 279 7.65 -37.60 -8.38
CA ALA A 279 7.07 -38.25 -7.21
C ALA A 279 6.90 -37.27 -6.03
N ARG A 280 7.90 -36.41 -5.77
CA ARG A 280 7.81 -35.34 -4.77
C ARG A 280 6.75 -34.29 -5.10
N SER A 281 6.56 -33.96 -6.38
CA SER A 281 5.50 -33.04 -6.80
C SER A 281 4.10 -33.63 -6.60
N LYS A 282 3.92 -34.95 -6.78
CA LYS A 282 2.67 -35.65 -6.48
C LYS A 282 2.43 -35.79 -4.98
N GLU A 283 3.47 -36.04 -4.20
CA GLU A 283 3.40 -36.10 -2.73
C GLU A 283 3.07 -34.73 -2.13
N ALA A 284 3.64 -33.65 -2.68
CA ALA A 284 3.29 -32.27 -2.31
C ALA A 284 1.83 -31.92 -2.64
N GLN A 285 1.34 -32.29 -3.83
CA GLN A 285 -0.07 -32.12 -4.19
C GLN A 285 -1.01 -32.93 -3.30
N PHE A 286 -0.60 -34.14 -2.89
CA PHE A 286 -1.39 -34.99 -1.99
C PHE A 286 -1.42 -34.44 -0.55
N LEU A 287 -0.30 -33.90 -0.04
CA LEU A 287 -0.23 -33.24 1.27
C LEU A 287 -1.01 -31.92 1.31
N GLU A 288 -1.05 -31.19 0.20
CA GLU A 288 -1.84 -29.97 0.06
C GLU A 288 -3.35 -30.27 -0.03
N TYR A 289 -3.71 -31.37 -0.72
CA TYR A 289 -5.06 -31.94 -0.69
C TYR A 289 -5.47 -32.39 0.73
N GLN A 290 -4.56 -32.99 1.49
CA GLN A 290 -4.80 -33.39 2.89
C GLN A 290 -4.97 -32.20 3.84
N ARG A 291 -4.21 -31.10 3.64
CA ARG A 291 -4.41 -29.85 4.39
C ARG A 291 -5.75 -29.19 4.06
N SER A 292 -6.23 -29.31 2.82
CA SER A 292 -7.52 -28.77 2.39
C SER A 292 -8.74 -29.48 3.00
N LEU A 293 -8.56 -30.71 3.51
CA LEU A 293 -9.63 -31.53 4.10
C LEU A 293 -9.75 -31.42 5.63
N ASN A 294 -8.79 -30.78 6.32
CA ASN A 294 -8.79 -30.62 7.79
C ASN A 294 -9.33 -29.27 8.29
N GLY A 295 -10.07 -28.54 7.43
CA GLY A 295 -10.90 -27.42 7.85
C GLY A 295 -12.17 -27.87 8.58
N ASN A 296 -12.00 -28.27 9.85
CA ASN A 296 -12.98 -28.40 10.93
C ASN A 296 -14.17 -29.39 10.76
N PRO A 297 -14.24 -30.43 11.61
CA PRO A 297 -15.53 -30.99 12.04
C PRO A 297 -15.63 -31.09 13.57
N THR A 298 -16.52 -30.30 14.17
CA THR A 298 -17.15 -30.64 15.45
C THR A 298 -18.26 -31.66 15.17
N PHE A 299 -18.45 -32.62 16.09
CA PHE A 299 -19.27 -33.84 16.03
C PHE A 299 -18.59 -35.07 15.43
N VAL A 300 -17.98 -35.89 16.29
CA VAL A 300 -18.25 -37.34 16.27
C VAL A 300 -18.29 -37.89 17.69
N VAL A 301 -19.41 -38.56 17.94
CA VAL A 301 -19.80 -39.36 19.11
C VAL A 301 -18.80 -40.51 19.35
N SER A 302 -18.42 -40.71 20.60
CA SER A 302 -17.63 -41.87 21.05
C SER A 302 -18.44 -43.17 20.89
N ASN A 303 -17.93 -44.10 20.09
CA ASN A 303 -18.41 -45.48 20.05
C ASN A 303 -17.32 -46.41 20.61
N LYS A 304 -17.49 -46.85 21.87
CA LYS A 304 -16.77 -48.00 22.44
C LYS A 304 -17.56 -49.28 22.14
N PRO A 305 -16.90 -50.40 21.83
CA PRO A 305 -17.59 -51.68 21.67
C PRO A 305 -17.86 -52.31 23.04
N ALA A 306 -19.08 -52.82 23.23
CA ALA A 306 -19.43 -53.70 24.33
C ALA A 306 -19.88 -55.05 23.77
N GLY A 307 -19.23 -56.13 24.23
CA GLY A 307 -19.64 -57.51 24.03
C GLY A 307 -19.75 -58.23 25.37
N VAL A 308 -21.00 -58.44 25.79
CA VAL A 308 -21.58 -59.60 26.50
C VAL A 308 -21.01 -60.01 27.87
N SER A 309 -21.80 -59.85 28.95
CA SER A 309 -22.46 -60.98 29.66
C SER A 309 -23.23 -60.61 30.95
N ARG A 310 -24.50 -61.06 30.99
CA ARG A 310 -25.27 -61.71 32.08
C ARG A 310 -25.55 -61.06 33.46
N THR A 311 -26.87 -60.89 33.68
CA THR A 311 -27.74 -61.36 34.80
C THR A 311 -27.67 -60.78 36.23
N SER A 312 -28.80 -60.16 36.61
CA SER A 312 -29.67 -60.38 37.79
C SER A 312 -29.22 -60.10 39.25
N LYS A 313 -30.00 -59.19 39.87
CA LYS A 313 -30.62 -59.17 41.22
C LYS A 313 -29.79 -59.34 42.51
N SER A 314 -30.16 -58.49 43.49
CA SER A 314 -30.33 -58.67 44.97
C SER A 314 -29.52 -57.62 45.75
N GLN A 315 -30.13 -56.57 46.34
CA GLN A 315 -30.65 -56.51 47.73
C GLN A 315 -29.67 -56.99 48.81
N GLU A 316 -29.13 -56.07 49.62
CA GLU A 316 -29.14 -56.16 51.09
C GLU A 316 -28.78 -54.81 51.74
N ALA A 317 -29.19 -54.63 53.00
CA ALA A 317 -29.39 -53.37 53.70
C ALA A 317 -28.75 -53.40 55.09
N GLU A 318 -28.32 -52.24 55.62
CA GLU A 318 -28.11 -51.95 57.06
C GLU A 318 -27.98 -50.41 57.24
N LYS A 319 -29.00 -49.66 57.72
CA LYS A 319 -29.32 -49.19 59.11
C LYS A 319 -28.11 -48.59 59.88
N LYS A 320 -28.11 -47.41 60.54
CA LYS A 320 -29.05 -46.35 61.05
C LYS A 320 -28.13 -45.22 61.69
N PRO A 321 -28.58 -44.10 62.33
CA PRO A 321 -29.91 -43.48 62.47
C PRO A 321 -30.02 -41.92 62.25
N GLN A 322 -31.29 -41.50 62.04
CA GLN A 322 -32.05 -40.24 62.31
C GLN A 322 -31.42 -39.11 63.17
N ALA A 323 -31.82 -37.82 63.15
CA ALA A 323 -32.68 -36.95 62.32
C ALA A 323 -32.63 -35.51 62.90
N ALA A 324 -32.74 -34.46 62.07
CA ALA A 324 -33.43 -33.19 62.35
C ALA A 324 -33.57 -32.37 61.04
N PRO A 325 -34.70 -31.69 60.77
CA PRO A 325 -34.99 -31.13 59.45
C PRO A 325 -34.49 -29.69 59.32
N ALA A 326 -33.64 -29.42 58.33
CA ALA A 326 -33.37 -28.07 57.85
C ALA A 326 -33.97 -27.92 56.45
N VAL A 327 -34.81 -26.90 56.29
CA VAL A 327 -35.48 -26.53 55.04
C VAL A 327 -34.42 -26.18 53.99
N VAL A 328 -34.25 -27.04 52.98
CA VAL A 328 -33.43 -26.76 51.80
C VAL A 328 -34.34 -26.20 50.71
N LYS A 329 -34.17 -24.91 50.40
CA LYS A 329 -34.68 -24.29 49.17
C LYS A 329 -34.06 -25.04 47.98
N PRO A 330 -34.81 -25.40 46.93
CA PRO A 330 -34.20 -25.93 45.72
C PRO A 330 -33.34 -24.84 45.07
N GLU A 331 -32.02 -25.00 45.11
CA GLU A 331 -31.09 -24.21 44.30
C GLU A 331 -31.39 -24.53 42.84
N SER A 332 -31.72 -23.51 42.05
CA SER A 332 -31.89 -23.61 40.61
C SER A 332 -30.59 -24.10 39.95
N PRO A 333 -30.67 -24.90 38.87
CA PRO A 333 -29.48 -25.40 38.18
C PRO A 333 -28.65 -24.21 37.70
N ARG A 334 -27.37 -24.17 38.11
CA ARG A 334 -26.43 -23.15 37.63
C ARG A 334 -26.35 -23.25 36.10
N PRO A 335 -26.50 -22.14 35.37
CA PRO A 335 -26.37 -22.17 33.92
C PRO A 335 -25.00 -22.72 33.54
N PRO A 336 -24.89 -23.45 32.41
CA PRO A 336 -23.61 -23.97 31.93
C PRO A 336 -22.63 -22.81 31.77
N THR A 337 -21.41 -23.00 32.28
CA THR A 337 -20.34 -22.02 32.13
C THR A 337 -20.14 -21.70 30.63
N PRO A 338 -20.10 -20.42 30.24
CA PRO A 338 -19.91 -20.05 28.84
C PRO A 338 -18.61 -20.68 28.29
N PRO A 339 -18.58 -21.02 26.98
CA PRO A 339 -17.41 -21.64 26.37
C PRO A 339 -16.18 -20.74 26.53
N PRO A 340 -14.98 -21.32 26.73
CA PRO A 340 -13.75 -20.54 26.89
C PRO A 340 -13.49 -19.69 25.64
N ILE A 341 -13.33 -18.39 25.83
CA ILE A 341 -13.03 -17.42 24.76
C ILE A 341 -11.64 -17.75 24.20
N LYS A 342 -11.55 -17.88 22.88
CA LYS A 342 -10.28 -18.10 22.17
C LYS A 342 -9.75 -16.77 21.63
N TYR A 343 -8.55 -16.39 22.06
CA TYR A 343 -7.84 -15.20 21.60
C TYR A 343 -6.98 -15.48 20.34
N PRO A 344 -6.65 -14.45 19.52
CA PRO A 344 -7.08 -13.06 19.65
C PRO A 344 -8.52 -12.81 19.19
N ILE A 345 -9.19 -11.81 19.79
CA ILE A 345 -10.54 -11.34 19.42
C ILE A 345 -10.50 -9.86 19.03
N GLU A 346 -11.66 -9.29 18.70
CA GLU A 346 -11.79 -7.85 18.45
C GLU A 346 -11.39 -7.04 19.69
N ASP A 347 -10.54 -6.02 19.50
CA ASP A 347 -9.79 -5.38 20.58
C ASP A 347 -10.69 -4.72 21.64
N LEU A 348 -11.83 -4.15 21.22
CA LEU A 348 -12.80 -3.55 22.14
C LEU A 348 -13.71 -4.59 22.83
N ASP A 349 -13.84 -5.80 22.29
CA ASP A 349 -14.60 -6.90 22.91
C ASP A 349 -13.85 -7.56 24.07
N ILE A 350 -12.59 -7.19 24.28
CA ILE A 350 -11.81 -7.61 25.44
C ILE A 350 -12.28 -6.81 26.65
N ALA A 351 -12.68 -7.54 27.71
CA ALA A 351 -13.09 -6.94 28.97
C ALA A 351 -12.03 -5.96 29.50
N PRO A 352 -12.40 -4.70 29.82
CA PRO A 352 -11.48 -3.73 30.40
C PRO A 352 -10.84 -4.26 31.69
N ASP A 353 -9.53 -4.08 31.83
CA ASP A 353 -8.83 -4.47 33.05
C ASP A 353 -9.17 -3.48 34.18
N ARG A 354 -10.02 -3.92 35.11
CA ARG A 354 -10.49 -3.09 36.23
C ARG A 354 -9.47 -2.98 37.36
N GLU A 355 -8.53 -3.92 37.45
CA GLU A 355 -7.54 -3.98 38.51
C GLU A 355 -6.29 -3.16 38.14
N LYS A 356 -5.88 -3.22 36.87
CA LYS A 356 -4.79 -2.41 36.33
C LYS A 356 -5.36 -1.30 35.46
N LYS A 357 -5.57 -0.11 36.04
CA LYS A 357 -5.87 1.12 35.29
C LYS A 357 -4.64 1.58 34.50
N LYS A 358 -4.18 0.77 33.53
CA LYS A 358 -3.08 1.13 32.65
C LYS A 358 -3.59 2.22 31.71
N GLN A 359 -3.05 3.43 31.87
CA GLN A 359 -3.25 4.51 30.91
C GLN A 359 -2.16 4.45 29.85
N ARG A 360 -2.50 4.85 28.64
CA ARG A 360 -1.53 5.05 27.57
C ARG A 360 -0.54 6.14 28.00
N PRO A 361 0.75 5.99 27.70
CA PRO A 361 1.70 7.08 27.93
C PRO A 361 1.24 8.37 27.23
N PRO A 362 1.44 9.54 27.85
CA PRO A 362 0.99 10.79 27.26
C PRO A 362 1.72 11.06 25.94
N LEU A 363 0.99 11.56 24.93
CA LEU A 363 1.59 12.09 23.70
C LEU A 363 2.13 13.49 23.93
N GLU A 364 3.19 13.77 23.19
CA GLU A 364 3.64 15.12 22.93
C GLU A 364 3.05 15.62 21.60
N PHE A 365 3.00 16.93 21.47
CA PHE A 365 2.39 17.62 20.34
C PHE A 365 3.40 18.62 19.81
N VAL A 366 3.45 18.78 18.48
CA VAL A 366 4.37 19.74 17.87
C VAL A 366 3.93 21.13 18.28
N ASN A 367 4.68 21.74 19.19
CA ASN A 367 4.50 23.12 19.58
C ASN A 367 5.71 23.94 19.12
N ILE A 368 5.45 25.20 18.79
CA ILE A 368 6.46 26.14 18.33
C ILE A 368 7.44 26.52 19.46
N ASP A 369 7.01 26.37 20.72
CA ASP A 369 7.78 26.71 21.92
C ASP A 369 8.87 25.70 22.32
N GLU A 370 8.90 24.47 21.77
CA GLU A 370 9.77 23.40 22.31
C GLU A 370 11.25 23.50 21.90
N THR A 371 11.61 24.34 20.91
CA THR A 371 12.99 24.41 20.41
C THR A 371 13.59 25.81 20.29
N ASP A 372 12.79 26.86 20.46
CA ASP A 372 13.21 28.24 20.24
C ASP A 372 13.00 29.02 21.54
N GLU A 373 13.89 28.85 22.53
CA GLU A 373 13.83 29.56 23.82
C GLU A 373 14.10 31.08 23.72
N VAL A 374 14.31 31.59 22.50
CA VAL A 374 14.46 33.03 22.25
C VAL A 374 13.08 33.61 21.97
N GLU A 375 12.41 34.04 23.05
CA GLU A 375 11.31 34.98 22.96
C GLU A 375 11.84 36.23 22.21
N ASP A 376 11.46 36.40 20.94
CA ASP A 376 11.80 37.53 20.02
C ASP A 376 12.97 37.28 19.02
N ASP A 377 13.05 36.10 18.39
CA ASP A 377 13.88 35.89 17.19
C ASP A 377 13.14 36.37 15.93
N GLY A 378 13.54 37.53 15.39
CA GLY A 378 12.87 38.17 14.25
C GLY A 378 12.91 37.37 12.94
N ASP A 379 13.71 36.31 12.86
CA ASP A 379 13.92 35.52 11.65
C ASP A 379 13.01 34.26 11.55
N LEU A 380 12.13 34.01 12.53
CA LEU A 380 11.19 32.88 12.54
C LEU A 380 9.72 33.33 12.65
N LEU A 381 8.84 32.63 11.92
CA LEU A 381 7.40 32.74 12.10
C LEU A 381 6.95 31.97 13.35
N TYR A 382 6.06 32.59 14.13
CA TYR A 382 5.51 32.05 15.38
C TYR A 382 4.00 31.77 15.30
N ASP A 383 3.43 31.70 14.08
CA ASP A 383 2.01 31.39 13.88
C ASP A 383 1.66 29.99 14.42
N GLU A 384 0.58 29.87 15.20
CA GLU A 384 0.17 28.58 15.79
C GLU A 384 0.05 27.48 14.72
N LEU A 385 0.77 26.37 14.92
CA LEU A 385 0.70 25.23 14.02
C LEU A 385 -0.59 24.44 14.28
N GLU A 386 -1.50 24.43 13.31
CA GLU A 386 -2.73 23.66 13.40
C GLU A 386 -2.43 22.16 13.29
N MET A 387 -3.06 21.32 14.13
CA MET A 387 -2.81 19.86 14.12
C MET A 387 -3.04 19.22 12.75
N LYS A 388 -4.03 19.70 11.99
CA LYS A 388 -4.32 19.23 10.62
C LYS A 388 -3.17 19.46 9.64
N SER A 389 -2.32 20.47 9.89
CA SER A 389 -1.14 20.79 9.09
C SER A 389 0.02 19.83 9.37
N VAL A 390 0.09 19.21 10.55
CA VAL A 390 1.15 18.26 10.92
C VAL A 390 1.17 17.06 9.98
N GLY A 391 -0.01 16.53 9.62
CA GLY A 391 -0.12 15.43 8.66
C GLY A 391 0.42 15.81 7.26
N LEU A 392 0.12 17.03 6.80
CA LEU A 392 0.61 17.56 5.52
C LEU A 392 2.12 17.79 5.54
N LEU A 393 2.64 18.29 6.66
CA LEU A 393 4.07 18.50 6.88
C LEU A 393 4.84 17.17 6.83
N LEU A 394 4.35 16.15 7.54
CA LEU A 394 4.96 14.81 7.53
C LEU A 394 4.89 14.14 6.16
N GLU A 395 3.76 14.26 5.45
CA GLU A 395 3.62 13.74 4.09
C GLU A 395 4.61 14.39 3.12
N THR A 396 4.77 15.71 3.23
CA THR A 396 5.70 16.50 2.42
C THR A 396 7.14 16.11 2.71
N TRP A 397 7.55 16.12 3.98
CA TRP A 397 8.89 15.71 4.40
C TRP A 397 9.24 14.30 3.93
N ASN A 398 8.31 13.36 4.12
CA ASN A 398 8.49 11.97 3.70
C ASN A 398 8.60 11.85 2.18
N THR A 399 7.77 12.57 1.41
CA THR A 399 7.82 12.56 -0.05
C THR A 399 9.17 13.07 -0.55
N LEU A 400 9.64 14.20 -0.03
CA LEU A 400 10.92 14.78 -0.44
C LEU A 400 12.11 13.88 -0.12
N ASN A 401 12.14 13.26 1.06
CA ASN A 401 13.23 12.35 1.46
C ASN A 401 13.18 10.98 0.76
N VAL A 402 11.99 10.40 0.53
CA VAL A 402 11.85 9.10 -0.18
C VAL A 402 12.27 9.23 -1.65
N TYR A 403 11.96 10.36 -2.27
CA TYR A 403 12.24 10.65 -3.68
C TYR A 403 13.37 11.67 -3.88
N CYS A 404 14.24 11.84 -2.87
CA CYS A 404 15.33 12.82 -2.89
C CYS A 404 16.22 12.68 -4.14
N GLU A 405 16.50 11.46 -4.61
CA GLU A 405 17.24 11.20 -5.86
C GLU A 405 16.51 11.71 -7.11
N VAL A 406 15.18 11.58 -7.16
CA VAL A 406 14.38 12.08 -8.28
C VAL A 406 14.38 13.61 -8.25
N PHE A 407 14.27 14.21 -7.07
CA PHE A 407 14.31 15.65 -6.89
C PHE A 407 15.72 16.23 -6.98
N GLN A 408 16.75 15.39 -6.85
CA GLN A 408 18.16 15.76 -6.70
C GLN A 408 18.39 16.68 -5.49
N LEU A 409 17.65 16.40 -4.42
CA LEU A 409 17.79 17.05 -3.12
C LEU A 409 18.71 16.21 -2.26
N ASP A 410 19.49 16.89 -1.44
CA ASP A 410 20.15 16.24 -0.31
C ASP A 410 19.13 15.80 0.74
N SER A 411 19.44 14.78 1.56
CA SER A 411 18.53 14.42 2.66
C SER A 411 18.56 15.48 3.76
N PHE A 412 17.50 15.56 4.55
CA PHE A 412 17.39 16.51 5.67
C PHE A 412 16.50 15.96 6.79
N THR A 413 16.77 16.41 8.02
CA THR A 413 15.99 15.99 9.18
C THR A 413 14.60 16.63 9.18
N PHE A 414 13.66 16.04 9.92
CA PHE A 414 12.33 16.65 10.11
C PHE A 414 12.42 17.99 10.84
N ASP A 415 13.34 18.12 11.80
CA ASP A 415 13.52 19.33 12.60
C ASP A 415 14.07 20.50 11.77
N ASP A 416 15.05 20.24 10.89
CA ASP A 416 15.60 21.26 9.99
C ASP A 416 14.56 21.68 8.95
N PHE A 417 13.77 20.73 8.44
CA PHE A 417 12.65 21.01 7.54
C PHE A 417 11.59 21.88 8.21
N PHE A 418 11.19 21.55 9.45
CA PHE A 418 10.18 22.33 10.17
C PHE A 418 10.68 23.75 10.47
N GLN A 419 11.95 23.91 10.86
CA GLN A 419 12.55 25.24 11.05
C GLN A 419 12.64 26.02 9.73
N ALA A 420 12.99 25.36 8.62
CA ALA A 420 13.02 25.99 7.29
C ALA A 420 11.63 26.49 6.85
N MET A 421 10.55 25.78 7.17
CA MET A 421 9.19 26.20 6.85
C MET A 421 8.76 27.47 7.60
N ARG A 422 9.34 27.73 8.78
CA ARG A 422 9.10 28.91 9.61
C ARG A 422 10.08 30.06 9.34
N PHE A 423 11.22 29.76 8.74
CA PHE A 423 12.26 30.76 8.50
C PHE A 423 11.79 31.88 7.57
N THR A 424 12.08 33.11 7.96
CA THR A 424 11.71 34.35 7.27
C THR A 424 12.77 35.39 7.55
N SER A 425 13.58 35.75 6.56
CA SER A 425 14.55 36.83 6.69
C SER A 425 14.64 37.61 5.39
N ASP A 426 14.82 38.92 5.48
CA ASP A 426 15.02 39.79 4.31
C ASP A 426 16.50 39.80 3.85
N ASP A 427 17.42 39.44 4.75
CA ASP A 427 18.87 39.51 4.52
C ASP A 427 19.47 38.17 4.08
N VAL A 428 18.87 37.05 4.50
CA VAL A 428 19.40 35.68 4.31
C VAL A 428 18.36 34.77 3.68
N ASP A 429 18.72 34.09 2.59
CA ASP A 429 17.89 33.05 1.99
C ASP A 429 18.16 31.69 2.66
N CYS A 430 17.12 30.99 3.11
CA CYS A 430 17.26 29.59 3.53
C CYS A 430 17.37 28.66 2.31
N GLU A 431 18.57 28.13 2.06
CA GLU A 431 18.83 27.26 0.90
C GLU A 431 17.89 26.04 0.87
N LEU A 432 17.66 25.41 2.03
CA LEU A 432 16.73 24.28 2.15
C LEU A 432 15.32 24.65 1.68
N PHE A 433 14.79 25.78 2.16
CA PHE A 433 13.46 26.27 1.82
C PHE A 433 13.32 26.58 0.33
N VAL A 434 14.30 27.26 -0.27
CA VAL A 434 14.25 27.61 -1.69
C VAL A 434 14.42 26.38 -2.59
N GLU A 435 15.39 25.52 -2.27
CA GLU A 435 15.72 24.36 -3.10
C GLU A 435 14.61 23.32 -3.10
N MET A 436 13.91 23.07 -1.98
CA MET A 436 12.80 22.13 -1.96
C MET A 436 11.65 22.56 -2.91
N HIS A 437 11.30 23.85 -2.92
CA HIS A 437 10.26 24.38 -3.81
C HIS A 437 10.72 24.29 -5.28
N CYS A 438 11.92 24.79 -5.58
CA CYS A 438 12.47 24.77 -6.93
C CYS A 438 12.62 23.34 -7.48
N ALA A 439 13.08 22.40 -6.65
CA ALA A 439 13.27 21.00 -7.04
C ALA A 439 11.96 20.31 -7.42
N VAL A 440 10.89 20.53 -6.64
CA VAL A 440 9.56 19.98 -6.93
C VAL A 440 8.96 20.62 -8.19
N LEU A 441 8.98 21.96 -8.28
CA LEU A 441 8.48 22.68 -9.45
C LEU A 441 9.15 22.22 -10.75
N LYS A 442 10.47 22.01 -10.74
CA LYS A 442 11.23 21.50 -11.90
C LYS A 442 10.72 20.17 -12.45
N LYS A 443 10.07 19.33 -11.63
CA LYS A 443 9.53 18.03 -12.08
C LYS A 443 8.14 18.15 -12.71
N LEU A 444 7.44 19.27 -12.49
CA LEU A 444 6.10 19.50 -13.05
C LEU A 444 6.14 19.86 -14.54
N VAL A 445 7.22 20.51 -15.00
CA VAL A 445 7.42 20.88 -16.41
C VAL A 445 8.87 20.66 -16.80
N ASN A 446 9.11 19.99 -17.93
CA ASN A 446 10.45 19.76 -18.45
C ASN A 446 11.15 21.08 -18.80
N ALA A 447 12.49 21.05 -18.83
CA ALA A 447 13.26 22.21 -19.24
C ALA A 447 13.02 22.49 -20.73
N GLU A 448 13.20 23.73 -21.17
CA GLU A 448 13.10 24.07 -22.59
C GLU A 448 14.01 23.22 -23.49
N LYS A 449 15.19 22.81 -22.97
CA LYS A 449 16.13 21.91 -23.67
C LYS A 449 15.61 20.48 -23.79
N ASP A 450 14.70 20.07 -22.92
CA ASP A 450 14.16 18.73 -22.78
C ASP A 450 12.67 18.71 -23.16
N ASP A 451 12.30 19.26 -24.32
CA ASP A 451 10.93 19.34 -24.89
C ASP A 451 9.95 20.35 -24.24
N GLY A 452 10.22 20.86 -23.04
CA GLY A 452 9.37 21.85 -22.36
C GLY A 452 7.95 21.35 -22.03
N ALA A 453 7.69 20.04 -22.09
CA ALA A 453 6.37 19.47 -21.88
C ALA A 453 5.94 19.53 -20.41
N VAL A 454 4.68 19.89 -20.19
CA VAL A 454 4.01 19.83 -18.90
C VAL A 454 3.78 18.36 -18.53
N GLN A 455 4.24 17.93 -17.36
CA GLN A 455 4.22 16.54 -16.91
C GLN A 455 3.00 16.18 -16.04
N ILE A 456 2.18 17.18 -15.72
CA ILE A 456 1.00 17.07 -14.85
C ILE A 456 -0.28 17.42 -15.60
N SER A 457 -1.41 16.92 -15.11
CA SER A 457 -2.72 17.35 -15.59
C SER A 457 -3.04 18.74 -15.03
N LEU A 458 -3.49 19.68 -15.86
CA LEU A 458 -3.96 21.01 -15.45
C LEU A 458 -5.43 21.17 -15.89
N PRO A 459 -6.27 21.93 -15.15
CA PRO A 459 -7.60 22.34 -15.62
C PRO A 459 -7.54 23.10 -16.96
N ASP A 460 -8.65 23.25 -17.67
CA ASP A 460 -8.77 24.11 -18.87
C ASP A 460 -9.03 25.58 -18.45
N LEU A 461 -8.62 26.57 -19.26
CA LEU A 461 -8.98 27.98 -19.01
C LEU A 461 -10.46 28.16 -19.41
N PRO A 462 -11.27 28.93 -18.66
CA PRO A 462 -12.47 29.52 -19.25
C PRO A 462 -12.04 30.43 -20.41
N ASP A 463 -12.65 30.30 -21.58
CA ASP A 463 -12.38 31.19 -22.72
C ASP A 463 -12.89 32.60 -22.36
N GLU A 464 -11.99 33.56 -22.13
CA GLU A 464 -12.35 34.96 -21.80
C GLU A 464 -12.55 35.84 -23.05
N ASP A 465 -12.34 35.32 -24.27
CA ASP A 465 -12.30 36.15 -25.50
C ASP A 465 -13.60 36.16 -26.35
N SER A 466 -14.77 35.81 -25.81
CA SER A 466 -16.01 35.79 -26.62
C SER A 466 -16.90 37.04 -26.55
N GLU A 467 -16.50 38.12 -25.87
CA GLU A 467 -17.38 39.28 -25.68
C GLU A 467 -16.90 40.63 -26.25
N ASP A 468 -15.69 40.74 -26.83
CA ASP A 468 -15.13 42.07 -27.19
C ASP A 468 -14.61 42.24 -28.64
N SER A 469 -15.26 41.61 -29.64
CA SER A 469 -14.81 41.79 -31.04
C SER A 469 -15.87 41.83 -32.13
N GLU A 470 -17.07 42.37 -31.90
CA GLU A 470 -17.98 42.75 -33.00
C GLU A 470 -18.57 44.16 -32.81
N ALA A 471 -17.71 45.17 -32.88
CA ALA A 471 -18.12 46.52 -33.23
C ALA A 471 -17.04 47.12 -34.14
N GLU A 472 -17.49 47.70 -35.26
CA GLU A 472 -16.72 48.40 -36.31
C GLU A 472 -16.28 47.55 -37.51
N ASP A 473 -17.11 47.57 -38.56
CA ASP A 473 -16.78 48.00 -39.95
C ASP A 473 -17.85 47.44 -40.92
N GLU A 474 -18.82 48.26 -41.36
CA GLU A 474 -18.83 49.10 -42.57
C GLU A 474 -19.86 48.58 -43.61
N GLU A 475 -20.93 49.36 -43.72
CA GLU A 475 -21.79 49.70 -44.86
C GLU A 475 -21.59 48.99 -46.22
N GLY A 476 -22.70 48.54 -46.83
CA GLY A 476 -22.80 48.47 -48.30
C GLY A 476 -23.84 47.51 -48.90
N GLU A 477 -24.91 48.12 -49.42
CA GLU A 477 -25.76 47.67 -50.55
C GLU A 477 -27.01 46.81 -50.28
N GLU A 478 -28.16 47.51 -50.29
CA GLU A 478 -29.52 47.03 -50.51
C GLU A 478 -29.75 46.62 -51.98
N GLU A 479 -30.66 45.66 -52.20
CA GLU A 479 -31.69 45.54 -53.26
C GLU A 479 -32.09 44.04 -53.33
N GLY A 480 -33.34 43.56 -53.30
CA GLY A 480 -34.68 44.12 -53.23
C GLY A 480 -35.74 42.99 -53.28
N GLU A 481 -37.01 43.38 -53.16
CA GLU A 481 -38.28 42.65 -53.39
C GLU A 481 -38.74 41.62 -52.33
N GLU A 482 -39.71 41.93 -51.46
CA GLU A 482 -41.17 42.21 -51.62
C GLU A 482 -42.08 40.97 -51.47
N ASP A 483 -42.75 40.94 -50.31
CA ASP A 483 -44.15 40.59 -50.02
C ASP A 483 -44.74 39.18 -50.26
N ALA A 484 -45.10 38.50 -49.15
CA ALA A 484 -46.49 38.07 -48.85
C ALA A 484 -46.56 37.10 -47.64
N THR A 485 -47.23 37.53 -46.57
CA THR A 485 -47.82 36.68 -45.49
C THR A 485 -49.30 36.36 -45.80
N PRO A 486 -50.02 35.51 -45.03
CA PRO A 486 -49.80 34.10 -44.68
C PRO A 486 -51.10 33.25 -44.84
N GLU A 487 -51.04 31.98 -44.40
CA GLU A 487 -52.12 31.05 -43.95
C GLU A 487 -52.35 29.76 -44.78
N PRO A 488 -52.79 28.63 -44.17
CA PRO A 488 -52.63 28.18 -42.79
C PRO A 488 -52.06 26.75 -42.68
N VAL A 489 -51.46 26.50 -41.51
CA VAL A 489 -50.92 25.22 -41.06
C VAL A 489 -52.04 24.21 -40.81
N VAL A 490 -51.99 23.06 -41.48
CA VAL A 490 -52.75 21.87 -41.06
C VAL A 490 -51.91 21.09 -40.06
N THR A 491 -52.48 21.02 -38.87
CA THR A 491 -52.04 20.34 -37.67
C THR A 491 -51.78 18.84 -37.88
N ARG A 492 -50.62 18.36 -37.42
CA ARG A 492 -50.49 16.98 -36.91
C ARG A 492 -49.48 16.90 -35.77
N MET A 493 -50.05 16.79 -34.58
CA MET A 493 -49.53 16.18 -33.34
C MET A 493 -48.00 16.11 -33.19
N THR A 494 -47.46 17.09 -32.47
CA THR A 494 -46.17 17.02 -31.80
C THR A 494 -46.18 15.94 -30.73
N THR A 495 -45.27 14.97 -30.83
CA THR A 495 -45.12 13.91 -29.84
C THR A 495 -44.46 14.45 -28.56
N ARG A 496 -44.78 13.83 -27.41
CA ARG A 496 -44.25 14.13 -26.06
C ARG A 496 -42.72 14.30 -25.96
N SER A 497 -41.96 13.81 -26.94
CA SER A 497 -40.51 13.95 -27.00
C SER A 497 -40.04 15.37 -27.33
N SER A 498 -40.81 16.12 -28.11
CA SER A 498 -40.48 17.51 -28.51
C SER A 498 -40.71 18.51 -27.37
N LEU A 499 -41.78 18.33 -26.60
CA LEU A 499 -42.04 19.12 -25.39
C LEU A 499 -41.02 18.84 -24.29
N ALA A 500 -40.64 17.57 -24.07
CA ALA A 500 -39.61 17.24 -23.09
C ALA A 500 -38.21 17.78 -23.47
N LYS A 501 -37.93 17.94 -24.76
CA LYS A 501 -36.66 18.52 -25.25
C LYS A 501 -36.64 20.03 -25.09
N ALA A 502 -37.75 20.70 -25.44
CA ALA A 502 -37.91 22.14 -25.23
C ALA A 502 -37.96 22.52 -23.74
N GLU A 503 -38.58 21.69 -22.90
CA GLU A 503 -38.64 21.89 -21.45
C GLU A 503 -37.29 21.61 -20.78
N ALA A 504 -36.50 20.66 -21.29
CA ALA A 504 -35.13 20.42 -20.86
C ALA A 504 -34.14 21.50 -21.33
N GLU A 505 -34.35 22.11 -22.50
CA GLU A 505 -33.63 23.30 -22.95
C GLU A 505 -33.99 24.52 -22.09
N ASN A 506 -35.28 24.75 -21.82
CA ASN A 506 -35.73 25.84 -20.94
C ASN A 506 -35.23 25.66 -19.49
N LEU A 507 -35.17 24.43 -18.97
CA LEU A 507 -34.60 24.14 -17.65
C LEU A 507 -33.07 24.30 -17.63
N LYS A 508 -32.38 24.05 -18.75
CA LYS A 508 -30.94 24.34 -18.90
C LYS A 508 -30.67 25.84 -19.02
N GLU A 509 -31.52 26.57 -19.74
CA GLU A 509 -31.44 28.02 -19.86
C GLU A 509 -31.81 28.72 -18.54
N GLN A 510 -32.75 28.19 -17.76
CA GLN A 510 -33.03 28.67 -16.40
C GLN A 510 -31.93 28.27 -15.40
N ALA A 511 -31.28 27.12 -15.56
CA ALA A 511 -30.12 26.72 -14.75
C ALA A 511 -28.84 27.51 -15.10
N ASN A 512 -28.69 27.96 -16.34
CA ASN A 512 -27.59 28.85 -16.76
C ASN A 512 -27.90 30.32 -16.45
N GLY A 513 -29.14 30.77 -16.61
CA GLY A 513 -29.58 32.14 -16.29
C GLY A 513 -29.71 32.43 -14.78
N SER A 514 -29.73 31.40 -13.94
CA SER A 514 -29.62 31.55 -12.47
C SER A 514 -28.17 31.59 -11.97
N ARG A 515 -27.18 31.36 -12.84
CA ARG A 515 -25.75 31.50 -12.54
C ARG A 515 -25.15 32.83 -13.00
N SER A 516 -25.82 33.56 -13.90
CA SER A 516 -25.32 34.80 -14.49
C SER A 516 -25.71 36.08 -13.75
N ASN A 517 -26.13 36.00 -12.48
CA ASN A 517 -26.52 37.17 -11.67
C ASN A 517 -25.92 37.18 -10.25
N SER A 518 -24.85 36.43 -10.01
CA SER A 518 -23.94 36.72 -8.89
C SER A 518 -22.75 37.48 -9.46
N VAL A 519 -22.60 38.74 -9.08
CA VAL A 519 -21.35 39.49 -9.29
C VAL A 519 -20.21 38.60 -8.76
N GLU A 520 -19.33 38.10 -9.63
CA GLU A 520 -18.16 37.34 -9.20
C GLU A 520 -17.31 38.24 -8.29
N VAL A 521 -17.32 37.96 -6.99
CA VAL A 521 -16.51 38.70 -6.04
C VAL A 521 -15.07 38.30 -6.29
N LYS A 522 -14.30 39.19 -6.91
CA LYS A 522 -12.86 39.01 -7.12
C LYS A 522 -12.17 38.81 -5.78
N ILE A 523 -11.64 37.62 -5.52
CA ILE A 523 -11.03 37.25 -4.22
C ILE A 523 -9.57 37.71 -4.13
N HIS A 524 -8.84 37.64 -5.25
CA HIS A 524 -7.41 37.96 -5.36
C HIS A 524 -7.06 38.47 -6.77
N ARG A 525 -5.85 39.02 -6.96
CA ARG A 525 -5.36 39.56 -8.25
C ARG A 525 -4.40 38.63 -8.99
N ALA A 526 -4.32 37.35 -8.64
CA ALA A 526 -3.34 36.42 -9.20
C ALA A 526 -3.37 36.27 -10.75
N ALA A 527 -4.52 36.43 -11.38
CA ALA A 527 -4.64 36.40 -12.85
C ALA A 527 -3.88 37.56 -13.52
N GLU A 528 -3.76 38.71 -12.85
CA GLU A 528 -3.10 39.91 -13.36
C GLU A 528 -1.57 39.85 -13.23
N LEU A 529 -1.01 38.85 -12.52
CA LEU A 529 0.43 38.68 -12.33
C LEU A 529 1.18 38.36 -13.63
N PHE A 530 0.47 37.85 -14.65
CA PHE A 530 1.05 37.34 -15.88
C PHE A 530 0.57 38.18 -17.07
N GLY A 531 1.49 38.87 -17.74
CA GLY A 531 1.29 39.36 -19.10
C GLY A 531 1.66 38.27 -20.12
N ASP A 532 2.39 38.64 -21.17
CA ASP A 532 2.81 37.72 -22.25
C ASP A 532 3.77 36.59 -21.78
N TYR A 533 4.35 36.71 -20.58
CA TYR A 533 5.31 35.74 -20.04
C TYR A 533 4.69 34.88 -18.93
N SER A 534 4.16 33.73 -19.34
CA SER A 534 3.44 32.81 -18.46
C SER A 534 4.33 32.14 -17.40
N TRP A 535 3.72 31.70 -16.30
CA TRP A 535 4.42 30.89 -15.28
C TRP A 535 4.98 29.59 -15.84
N ILE A 536 4.34 29.00 -16.87
CA ILE A 536 4.84 27.79 -17.53
C ILE A 536 6.14 28.08 -18.27
N ASP A 537 6.23 29.23 -18.95
CA ASP A 537 7.43 29.61 -19.69
C ASP A 537 8.59 29.98 -18.76
N ARG A 538 8.30 30.64 -17.63
CA ARG A 538 9.27 30.83 -16.53
C ARG A 538 9.80 29.52 -16.01
N LEU A 539 8.89 28.58 -15.74
CA LEU A 539 9.26 27.26 -15.26
C LEU A 539 10.10 26.50 -16.29
N ARG A 540 9.76 26.54 -17.59
CA ARG A 540 10.57 25.92 -18.67
C ARG A 540 11.99 26.47 -18.74
N LYS A 541 12.14 27.79 -18.59
CA LYS A 541 13.43 28.50 -18.63
C LYS A 541 14.24 28.39 -17.34
N ARG A 542 13.66 27.86 -16.27
CA ARG A 542 14.27 27.77 -14.92
C ARG A 542 14.60 29.15 -14.35
N ASP A 543 13.68 30.09 -14.55
CA ASP A 543 13.76 31.48 -14.10
C ASP A 543 13.21 31.59 -12.68
N PHE A 544 14.01 31.19 -11.68
CA PHE A 544 13.60 31.09 -10.28
C PHE A 544 14.14 32.18 -9.35
N ARG A 545 15.24 32.83 -9.73
CA ARG A 545 15.89 33.85 -8.89
C ARG A 545 14.99 35.08 -8.70
N ASN A 546 15.22 35.81 -7.61
CA ASN A 546 14.62 37.12 -7.32
C ASN A 546 13.08 37.12 -7.30
N GLY A 547 12.42 36.17 -6.64
CA GLY A 547 10.96 36.08 -6.62
C GLY A 547 10.35 35.24 -7.77
N GLY A 548 11.20 34.63 -8.61
CA GLY A 548 10.75 33.92 -9.80
C GLY A 548 10.00 32.62 -9.49
N TRP A 549 10.45 31.84 -8.50
CA TRP A 549 9.78 30.58 -8.14
C TRP A 549 8.48 30.81 -7.37
N GLU A 550 8.41 31.87 -6.57
CA GLU A 550 7.22 32.34 -5.85
C GLU A 550 6.14 32.79 -6.85
N LEU A 551 6.54 33.50 -7.90
CA LEU A 551 5.65 33.87 -8.99
C LEU A 551 5.15 32.63 -9.75
N VAL A 552 6.01 31.63 -9.97
CA VAL A 552 5.59 30.33 -10.55
C VAL A 552 4.60 29.61 -9.63
N MET A 553 4.82 29.63 -8.32
CA MET A 553 3.88 29.09 -7.32
C MET A 553 2.52 29.77 -7.41
N ALA A 554 2.46 31.10 -7.41
CA ALA A 554 1.22 31.85 -7.52
C ALA A 554 0.44 31.52 -8.82
N GLY A 555 1.15 31.43 -9.95
CA GLY A 555 0.53 31.06 -11.24
C GLY A 555 -0.01 29.63 -11.27
N LEU A 556 0.75 28.69 -10.69
CA LEU A 556 0.30 27.30 -10.57
C LEU A 556 -0.91 27.18 -9.63
N LEU A 557 -0.89 27.83 -8.46
CA LEU A 557 -2.00 27.82 -7.51
C LEU A 557 -3.27 28.43 -8.12
N HIS A 558 -3.13 29.54 -8.85
CA HIS A 558 -4.26 30.14 -9.58
C HIS A 558 -4.84 29.17 -10.62
N ARG A 559 -3.97 28.45 -11.35
CA ARG A 559 -4.42 27.43 -12.29
C ARG A 559 -5.13 26.26 -11.59
N LEU A 560 -4.72 25.91 -10.38
CA LEU A 560 -5.28 24.82 -9.60
C LEU A 560 -6.55 25.19 -8.84
N SER A 561 -6.80 26.47 -8.55
CA SER A 561 -8.05 26.92 -7.90
C SER A 561 -9.28 26.60 -8.75
N MET A 562 -9.11 26.48 -10.07
CA MET A 562 -10.14 25.99 -11.00
C MET A 562 -10.56 24.52 -10.77
N ARG A 563 -9.89 23.78 -9.87
CA ARG A 563 -10.32 22.45 -9.43
C ARG A 563 -11.22 22.60 -8.20
N PRO A 564 -12.47 22.07 -8.23
CA PRO A 564 -13.41 22.19 -7.09
C PRO A 564 -12.89 21.65 -5.76
N ARG A 565 -11.91 20.75 -5.77
CA ARG A 565 -11.29 20.19 -4.54
C ARG A 565 -10.19 21.07 -3.96
N LEU A 566 -9.54 21.91 -4.77
CA LEU A 566 -8.41 22.75 -4.38
C LEU A 566 -8.75 24.24 -4.34
N GLU A 567 -9.87 24.65 -4.95
CA GLU A 567 -10.41 26.02 -4.99
C GLU A 567 -10.21 26.78 -3.68
N LYS A 568 -10.89 26.35 -2.61
CA LYS A 568 -10.82 27.00 -1.29
C LYS A 568 -9.40 27.16 -0.76
N VAL A 569 -8.57 26.13 -0.88
CA VAL A 569 -7.21 26.15 -0.34
C VAL A 569 -6.32 27.07 -1.16
N CYS A 570 -6.40 26.98 -2.49
CA CYS A 570 -5.62 27.84 -3.39
C CYS A 570 -6.04 29.30 -3.23
N ASP A 571 -7.33 29.59 -3.14
CA ASP A 571 -7.84 30.95 -3.01
C ASP A 571 -7.44 31.60 -1.69
N GLU A 572 -7.43 30.86 -0.57
CA GLU A 572 -6.92 31.38 0.71
C GLU A 572 -5.43 31.72 0.65
N ILE A 573 -4.61 30.88 -0.01
CA ILE A 573 -3.18 31.18 -0.21
C ILE A 573 -3.02 32.41 -1.14
N LEU A 574 -3.72 32.43 -2.27
CA LEU A 574 -3.62 33.49 -3.27
C LEU A 574 -4.14 34.84 -2.78
N LYS A 575 -5.11 34.84 -1.86
CA LYS A 575 -5.59 36.04 -1.17
C LYS A 575 -4.48 36.75 -0.40
N HIS A 576 -3.52 35.99 0.15
CA HIS A 576 -2.32 36.54 0.80
C HIS A 576 -1.24 36.90 -0.24
N LEU A 577 -0.98 36.02 -1.22
CA LEU A 577 0.10 36.22 -2.19
C LEU A 577 -0.17 37.35 -3.20
N ALA A 578 -1.42 37.58 -3.59
CA ALA A 578 -1.84 38.59 -4.56
C ALA A 578 -3.11 39.31 -4.06
N PRO A 579 -3.01 40.10 -2.98
CA PRO A 579 -4.16 40.70 -2.34
C PRO A 579 -4.76 41.82 -3.20
N LEU A 580 -6.00 42.20 -2.92
CA LEU A 580 -6.73 43.19 -3.73
C LEU A 580 -6.21 44.63 -3.53
N ASP A 581 -5.55 44.89 -2.41
CA ASP A 581 -5.06 46.21 -1.98
C ASP A 581 -3.61 46.50 -2.37
N ALA A 582 -2.89 45.52 -2.94
CA ALA A 582 -1.53 45.69 -3.46
C ALA A 582 -1.48 45.52 -4.99
N GLU A 583 -0.41 46.02 -5.61
CA GLU A 583 -0.14 45.76 -7.02
C GLU A 583 0.36 44.32 -7.23
N PRO A 584 -0.17 43.57 -8.21
CA PRO A 584 0.25 42.20 -8.48
C PRO A 584 1.60 42.21 -9.21
N THR A 585 2.68 42.37 -8.44
CA THR A 585 4.06 42.37 -8.96
C THR A 585 4.87 41.20 -8.41
N GLN A 586 5.98 40.87 -9.08
CA GLN A 586 6.91 39.83 -8.63
C GLN A 586 7.50 40.13 -7.23
N GLU A 587 7.82 41.38 -6.95
CA GLU A 587 8.33 41.83 -5.64
C GLU A 587 7.27 41.68 -4.55
N THR A 588 6.02 42.03 -4.86
CA THR A 588 4.89 41.84 -3.93
C THR A 588 4.70 40.37 -3.60
N VAL A 589 4.67 39.47 -4.60
CA VAL A 589 4.51 38.03 -4.35
C VAL A 589 5.67 37.48 -3.51
N GLN A 590 6.89 37.92 -3.75
CA GLN A 590 8.07 37.51 -2.98
C GLN A 590 7.93 37.91 -1.49
N GLN A 591 7.59 39.18 -1.21
CA GLN A 591 7.38 39.70 0.15
C GLN A 591 6.17 39.05 0.84
N GLN A 592 5.10 38.76 0.09
CA GLN A 592 3.92 38.10 0.65
C GLN A 592 4.19 36.64 0.97
N TYR A 593 5.01 35.93 0.18
CA TYR A 593 5.36 34.55 0.48
C TYR A 593 6.25 34.46 1.74
N SER A 594 7.16 35.40 1.95
CA SER A 594 7.99 35.45 3.17
C SER A 594 7.18 35.74 4.43
N THR A 595 6.00 36.34 4.34
CA THR A 595 5.12 36.56 5.51
C THR A 595 3.93 35.61 5.57
N LEU A 596 3.86 34.63 4.66
CA LEU A 596 2.77 33.67 4.58
C LEU A 596 2.78 32.75 5.80
N ASP A 597 1.62 32.62 6.45
CA ASP A 597 1.38 31.71 7.58
C ASP A 597 1.94 30.31 7.34
N VAL A 598 2.57 29.73 8.38
CA VAL A 598 3.24 28.43 8.28
C VAL A 598 2.32 27.30 7.79
N ASN A 599 1.04 27.30 8.19
CA ASN A 599 0.06 26.31 7.75
C ASN A 599 -0.22 26.43 6.25
N LEU A 600 -0.30 27.66 5.73
CA LEU A 600 -0.49 27.92 4.31
C LEU A 600 0.77 27.60 3.48
N ARG A 601 1.97 27.86 4.00
CA ARG A 601 3.24 27.42 3.36
C ARG A 601 3.29 25.90 3.24
N ILE A 602 2.93 25.18 4.30
CA ILE A 602 2.87 23.70 4.31
C ILE A 602 1.88 23.22 3.25
N GLN A 603 0.68 23.81 3.17
CA GLN A 603 -0.32 23.44 2.17
C GLN A 603 0.17 23.71 0.74
N ALA A 604 0.79 24.87 0.48
CA ALA A 604 1.33 25.22 -0.83
C ALA A 604 2.37 24.20 -1.32
N LEU A 605 3.34 23.87 -0.46
CA LEU A 605 4.38 22.89 -0.77
C LEU A 605 3.82 21.46 -0.91
N GLN A 606 2.86 21.09 -0.06
CA GLN A 606 2.20 19.77 -0.13
C GLN A 606 1.45 19.58 -1.45
N ILE A 607 0.74 20.61 -1.93
CA ILE A 607 0.00 20.56 -3.20
C ILE A 607 0.95 20.22 -4.36
N ILE A 608 2.09 20.91 -4.45
CA ILE A 608 3.04 20.66 -5.54
C ILE A 608 3.76 19.31 -5.40
N CYS A 609 4.01 18.86 -4.17
CA CYS A 609 4.53 17.51 -3.91
C CYS A 609 3.58 16.44 -4.43
N MET A 610 2.27 16.57 -4.14
CA MET A 610 1.28 15.61 -4.60
C MET A 610 1.12 15.60 -6.13
N LEU A 611 1.22 16.76 -6.78
CA LEU A 611 1.25 16.83 -8.25
C LEU A 611 2.47 16.14 -8.84
N SER A 612 3.63 16.25 -8.20
CA SER A 612 4.86 15.62 -8.68
C SER A 612 4.78 14.09 -8.74
N LEU A 613 3.96 13.46 -7.89
CA LEU A 613 3.72 12.00 -7.88
C LEU A 613 3.04 11.50 -9.17
N GLU A 614 2.34 12.38 -9.90
CA GLU A 614 1.73 12.06 -11.19
C GLU A 614 2.72 12.16 -12.37
N THR A 615 3.97 12.56 -12.13
CA THR A 615 4.94 12.77 -13.20
C THR A 615 5.53 11.45 -13.72
N LYS A 616 6.03 11.46 -14.96
CA LYS A 616 6.75 10.30 -15.52
C LYS A 616 8.04 10.00 -14.74
N ALA A 617 8.70 11.02 -14.20
CA ALA A 617 9.96 10.87 -13.46
C ALA A 617 9.77 9.96 -12.22
N ILE A 618 8.77 10.25 -11.38
CA ILE A 618 8.50 9.45 -10.17
C ILE A 618 8.00 8.06 -10.55
N ARG A 619 7.11 7.92 -11.55
CA ARG A 619 6.67 6.59 -12.01
C ARG A 619 7.83 5.71 -12.48
N ASN A 620 8.74 6.26 -13.29
CA ASN A 620 9.90 5.50 -13.78
C ASN A 620 10.81 5.09 -12.62
N TYR A 621 11.02 5.97 -11.64
CA TYR A 621 11.79 5.64 -10.44
C TYR A 621 11.13 4.51 -9.62
N LEU A 622 9.80 4.53 -9.44
CA LEU A 622 9.07 3.45 -8.77
C LEU A 622 9.24 2.10 -9.49
N GLU A 623 9.25 2.11 -10.84
CA GLU A 623 9.51 0.91 -11.63
C GLU A 623 10.95 0.42 -11.47
N GLU A 624 11.93 1.33 -11.45
CA GLU A 624 13.35 1.01 -11.20
C GLU A 624 13.55 0.40 -9.80
N CYS A 625 12.98 0.98 -8.74
CA CYS A 625 13.00 0.43 -7.38
C CYS A 625 12.34 -0.96 -7.31
N SER A 626 11.22 -1.17 -8.01
CA SER A 626 10.55 -2.48 -8.08
C SER A 626 11.43 -3.55 -8.75
N ASN A 627 12.19 -3.15 -9.77
CA ASN A 627 13.16 -4.01 -10.43
C ASN A 627 14.34 -4.35 -9.50
N GLN A 628 14.90 -3.35 -8.81
CA GLN A 628 15.96 -3.56 -7.81
C GLN A 628 15.52 -4.51 -6.69
N MET A 629 14.30 -4.32 -6.16
CA MET A 629 13.74 -5.19 -5.13
C MET A 629 13.64 -6.65 -5.62
N THR A 630 13.40 -6.87 -6.92
CA THR A 630 13.43 -8.21 -7.53
C THR A 630 14.85 -8.78 -7.63
N GLU A 631 15.87 -7.95 -7.85
CA GLU A 631 17.28 -8.35 -7.85
C GLU A 631 17.78 -8.67 -6.44
N PHE A 632 17.50 -7.80 -5.45
CA PHE A 632 17.82 -8.03 -4.05
C PHE A 632 17.16 -9.29 -3.50
N ARG A 633 15.90 -9.59 -3.87
CA ARG A 633 15.26 -10.88 -3.52
C ARG A 633 16.03 -12.08 -4.06
N LYS A 634 16.59 -12.01 -5.27
CA LYS A 634 17.42 -13.09 -5.84
C LYS A 634 18.74 -13.22 -5.08
N GLU A 635 19.40 -12.10 -4.79
CA GLU A 635 20.63 -12.05 -4.00
C GLU A 635 20.40 -12.63 -2.59
N LYS A 636 19.31 -12.25 -1.91
CA LYS A 636 18.89 -12.81 -0.62
C LYS A 636 18.73 -14.33 -0.68
N ILE A 637 18.01 -14.84 -1.68
CA ILE A 637 17.79 -16.30 -1.85
C ILE A 637 19.14 -17.03 -2.04
N GLU A 638 20.08 -16.44 -2.78
CA GLU A 638 21.41 -17.01 -2.99
C GLU A 638 22.24 -17.06 -1.70
N TYR A 639 22.25 -15.97 -0.90
CA TYR A 639 22.91 -15.97 0.40
C TYR A 639 22.24 -16.92 1.38
N GLN A 640 20.91 -17.01 1.42
CA GLN A 640 20.19 -17.96 2.26
C GLN A 640 20.50 -19.42 1.88
N LYS A 641 20.59 -19.73 0.58
CA LYS A 641 20.99 -21.06 0.10
C LYS A 641 22.43 -21.38 0.51
N SER A 642 23.33 -20.41 0.37
CA SER A 642 24.73 -20.54 0.79
C SER A 642 24.87 -20.72 2.30
N ARG A 643 24.08 -19.98 3.10
CA ARG A 643 24.01 -20.10 4.56
C ARG A 643 23.54 -21.49 4.97
N LYS A 644 22.48 -22.00 4.33
CA LYS A 644 21.98 -23.36 4.59
C LYS A 644 23.01 -24.44 4.28
N ALA A 645 23.72 -24.32 3.15
CA ALA A 645 24.81 -25.22 2.80
C ALA A 645 25.96 -25.14 3.82
N ALA A 646 26.30 -23.92 4.25
CA ALA A 646 27.34 -23.71 5.24
C ALA A 646 27.01 -24.30 6.62
N LEU A 647 25.74 -24.19 7.05
CA LEU A 647 25.24 -24.82 8.28
C LEU A 647 25.21 -26.36 8.19
N GLU A 648 24.88 -26.92 7.03
CA GLU A 648 24.94 -28.38 6.83
C GLU A 648 26.38 -28.90 6.94
N GLU A 649 27.35 -28.19 6.34
CA GLU A 649 28.76 -28.54 6.47
C GLU A 649 29.27 -28.41 7.91
N LEU A 650 28.82 -27.36 8.62
CA LEU A 650 29.11 -27.19 10.04
C LEU A 650 28.58 -28.37 10.88
N ARG A 651 27.38 -28.89 10.58
CA ARG A 651 26.85 -30.10 11.23
C ARG A 651 27.71 -31.33 10.94
N LYS A 652 28.18 -31.51 9.71
CA LYS A 652 29.09 -32.62 9.35
C LYS A 652 30.42 -32.52 10.10
N LEU A 653 31.01 -31.33 10.19
CA LEU A 653 32.23 -31.10 10.96
C LEU A 653 32.02 -31.34 12.47
N HIS A 654 30.86 -31.01 13.03
CA HIS A 654 30.52 -31.35 14.41
C HIS A 654 30.39 -32.86 14.65
N GLN A 655 29.84 -33.60 13.69
CA GLN A 655 29.80 -35.07 13.76
C GLN A 655 31.22 -35.65 13.66
N GLU A 656 32.08 -35.14 12.76
CA GLU A 656 33.48 -35.55 12.64
C GLU A 656 34.26 -35.24 13.94
N ARG A 657 34.02 -34.08 14.55
CA ARG A 657 34.60 -33.72 15.86
C ARG A 657 34.21 -34.74 16.93
N LYS A 658 32.92 -35.13 16.98
CA LYS A 658 32.42 -36.11 17.95
C LYS A 658 33.05 -37.49 17.74
N ALA A 659 33.22 -37.91 16.48
CA ALA A 659 33.85 -39.18 16.13
C ALA A 659 35.36 -39.22 16.43
N LEU A 660 36.05 -38.09 16.34
CA LEU A 660 37.49 -37.95 16.61
C LEU A 660 37.79 -37.57 18.08
N GLN A 661 36.77 -37.47 18.93
CA GLN A 661 36.94 -37.14 20.34
C GLN A 661 37.57 -38.34 21.06
N PRO A 662 38.70 -38.17 21.78
CA PRO A 662 39.34 -39.28 22.48
C PRO A 662 38.43 -39.81 23.59
N GLU A 663 38.19 -41.12 23.62
CA GLU A 663 37.48 -41.77 24.73
C GLU A 663 38.23 -41.49 26.05
N PRO A 664 37.58 -40.96 27.10
CA PRO A 664 38.17 -40.96 28.42
C PRO A 664 38.32 -42.41 28.88
N GLU A 665 39.52 -42.78 29.33
CA GLU A 665 39.82 -44.10 29.89
C GLU A 665 38.79 -44.46 30.98
N LYS A 666 38.11 -45.59 30.81
CA LYS A 666 37.19 -46.15 31.79
C LYS A 666 37.95 -46.52 33.06
N SER A 667 37.84 -45.73 34.12
CA SER A 667 38.05 -46.21 35.49
C SER A 667 36.73 -46.76 36.04
N PRO A 668 36.71 -47.94 36.69
CA PRO A 668 35.48 -48.57 37.17
C PRO A 668 35.13 -48.05 38.56
N THR A 669 34.14 -47.17 38.68
CA THR A 669 33.39 -47.01 39.93
C THR A 669 31.98 -46.48 39.63
N PRO A 670 30.90 -47.09 40.15
CA PRO A 670 29.53 -46.74 39.77
C PRO A 670 28.91 -45.68 40.69
N ALA A 671 28.20 -44.70 40.12
CA ALA A 671 26.96 -44.04 40.61
C ALA A 671 26.70 -42.72 39.83
N PRO A 672 25.46 -42.18 39.83
CA PRO A 672 24.16 -42.78 39.58
C PRO A 672 23.46 -42.16 38.33
N GLU A 673 22.44 -42.87 37.86
CA GLU A 673 21.48 -42.51 36.80
C GLU A 673 21.01 -41.04 36.83
N LEU A 674 21.22 -40.33 35.72
CA LEU A 674 20.39 -39.19 35.31
C LEU A 674 20.10 -39.33 33.80
N GLU A 675 18.85 -39.72 33.60
CA GLU A 675 18.02 -39.84 32.41
C GLU A 675 18.60 -39.33 31.07
N ALA A 676 18.73 -40.28 30.14
CA ALA A 676 18.71 -40.03 28.72
C ALA A 676 17.31 -39.54 28.31
N LEU A 677 17.21 -38.29 27.86
CA LEU A 677 16.06 -37.84 27.09
C LEU A 677 16.27 -38.23 25.63
N GLU A 678 15.53 -39.25 25.23
CA GLU A 678 15.32 -39.74 23.87
C GLU A 678 14.77 -38.68 22.93
N ASP A 679 15.21 -38.82 21.67
CA ASP A 679 14.66 -38.22 20.46
C ASP A 679 13.12 -38.21 20.44
N SER A 680 12.55 -37.02 20.25
CA SER A 680 11.17 -36.87 19.77
C SER A 680 11.09 -35.80 18.68
N LYS A 681 10.86 -36.29 17.46
CA LYS A 681 10.17 -35.65 16.31
C LYS A 681 10.47 -34.17 16.00
N MET A 682 11.23 -33.98 14.93
CA MET A 682 11.16 -32.79 14.08
C MET A 682 9.83 -32.79 13.28
N THR A 683 8.81 -32.12 13.81
CA THR A 683 7.72 -31.50 13.04
C THR A 683 7.77 -30.01 13.30
N GLY A 684 7.69 -29.22 12.23
CA GLY A 684 7.99 -27.79 12.27
C GLY A 684 6.95 -26.89 12.94
N VAL A 685 7.42 -25.65 13.07
CA VAL A 685 6.73 -24.36 13.24
C VAL A 685 6.83 -23.72 14.65
N ASP A 686 7.08 -22.41 14.59
CA ASP A 686 7.03 -21.33 15.58
C ASP A 686 8.22 -21.07 16.52
N GLU A 687 9.00 -20.04 16.12
CA GLU A 687 9.76 -19.16 17.00
C GLU A 687 8.79 -18.38 17.90
N SER A 688 8.70 -18.79 19.16
CA SER A 688 8.27 -17.94 20.27
C SER A 688 9.46 -17.76 21.19
N ASP A 689 10.08 -16.59 21.11
CA ASP A 689 11.13 -16.13 22.00
C ASP A 689 10.53 -15.82 23.38
N GLN A 690 11.05 -16.49 24.41
CA GLN A 690 10.81 -16.14 25.82
C GLN A 690 12.13 -16.21 26.58
N GLY A 691 12.72 -15.03 26.76
CA GLY A 691 13.19 -14.48 28.02
C GLY A 691 13.95 -15.40 28.96
N MET A 692 15.28 -15.23 28.99
CA MET A 692 16.07 -15.55 30.17
C MET A 692 16.54 -14.24 30.81
N ASP A 693 15.96 -14.01 31.98
CA ASP A 693 16.20 -12.97 32.95
C ASP A 693 17.66 -12.99 33.44
N SER A 694 18.31 -11.82 33.43
CA SER A 694 19.59 -11.58 34.09
C SER A 694 19.57 -10.14 34.60
N ASP A 695 19.02 -10.00 35.80
CA ASP A 695 19.27 -8.88 36.71
C ASP A 695 20.78 -8.71 36.90
N ASP A 696 21.32 -7.54 36.55
CA ASP A 696 22.55 -7.02 37.15
C ASP A 696 22.42 -5.48 37.19
N ASP A 697 22.12 -4.99 38.40
CA ASP A 697 22.15 -3.58 38.80
C ASP A 697 23.58 -3.01 38.66
N ASP A 698 23.74 -1.92 37.92
CA ASP A 698 24.98 -1.13 37.89
C ASP A 698 24.69 0.32 38.32
N GLU A 699 24.92 0.60 39.61
CA GLU A 699 25.02 1.97 40.15
C GLU A 699 26.45 2.53 39.98
N PRO A 700 26.61 3.83 39.68
CA PRO A 700 27.90 4.41 39.34
C PRO A 700 28.73 4.72 40.59
N LYS A 701 29.90 4.07 40.75
CA LYS A 701 30.88 4.46 41.78
C LYS A 701 32.01 5.33 41.23
N GLN A 702 32.06 6.50 41.83
CA GLN A 702 33.04 7.58 41.77
C GLN A 702 34.50 7.17 41.51
N ARG A 703 35.14 8.00 40.68
CA ARG A 703 36.60 8.12 40.52
C ARG A 703 37.29 8.25 41.88
N SER A 704 38.06 7.23 42.25
CA SER A 704 39.14 7.38 43.24
C SER A 704 40.45 6.90 42.65
N LEU A 705 41.47 7.74 42.80
CA LEU A 705 42.84 7.53 42.33
C LEU A 705 43.45 6.30 43.02
N ARG A 706 43.42 5.13 42.38
CA ARG A 706 44.00 3.89 42.93
C ARG A 706 45.45 3.72 42.48
N GLY A 707 46.33 3.63 43.47
CA GLY A 707 47.78 3.62 43.36
C GLY A 707 48.35 2.34 42.74
N GLY A 708 49.64 2.41 42.39
CA GLY A 708 50.36 1.43 41.55
C GLY A 708 50.33 -0.04 41.99
N MET A 709 49.84 -0.39 43.18
CA MET A 709 49.65 -1.79 43.59
C MET A 709 48.44 -2.47 42.96
N ASP A 710 47.36 -1.76 42.65
CA ASP A 710 46.19 -2.36 41.97
C ASP A 710 46.51 -2.72 40.51
N ARG A 711 47.29 -1.87 39.83
CA ARG A 711 47.77 -2.16 38.46
C ARG A 711 48.69 -3.39 38.41
N ILE A 712 49.42 -3.67 39.50
CA ILE A 712 50.28 -4.85 39.63
C ILE A 712 49.42 -6.08 39.91
N LEU A 713 48.44 -5.98 40.82
CA LEU A 713 47.52 -7.07 41.12
C LEU A 713 46.62 -7.44 39.93
N GLU A 714 46.19 -6.45 39.14
CA GLU A 714 45.38 -6.66 37.95
C GLU A 714 46.20 -7.19 36.76
N ARG A 715 47.47 -6.78 36.61
CA ARG A 715 48.41 -7.46 35.71
C ARG A 715 48.68 -8.89 36.14
N LYS A 716 48.74 -9.15 37.45
CA LYS A 716 48.94 -10.50 38.00
C LYS A 716 47.70 -11.37 37.80
N ARG A 717 46.49 -10.81 37.97
CA ARG A 717 45.21 -11.48 37.68
C ARG A 717 45.02 -11.75 36.19
N LYS A 718 45.36 -10.80 35.31
CA LYS A 718 45.41 -11.02 33.86
C LYS A 718 46.46 -12.05 33.45
N GLN A 719 47.62 -12.06 34.09
CA GLN A 719 48.65 -13.07 33.82
C GLN A 719 48.26 -14.44 34.37
N GLU A 720 47.56 -14.53 35.51
CA GLU A 720 47.00 -15.77 36.05
C GLU A 720 45.84 -16.27 35.21
N GLU A 721 44.90 -15.42 34.78
CA GLU A 721 43.84 -15.77 33.82
C GLU A 721 44.42 -16.20 32.47
N GLU A 722 45.45 -15.53 31.95
CA GLU A 722 46.12 -15.92 30.71
C GLU A 722 46.92 -17.22 30.87
N ARG A 723 47.50 -17.46 32.05
CA ARG A 723 48.24 -18.68 32.39
C ARG A 723 47.30 -19.85 32.66
N GLU A 724 46.14 -19.63 33.28
CA GLU A 724 45.06 -20.60 33.43
C GLU A 724 44.42 -20.90 32.07
N ARG A 725 44.20 -19.90 31.22
CA ARG A 725 43.74 -20.10 29.83
C ARG A 725 44.78 -20.90 29.02
N LYS A 726 46.07 -20.61 29.17
CA LYS A 726 47.17 -21.39 28.57
C LYS A 726 47.30 -22.79 29.17
N GLU A 727 47.08 -22.98 30.48
CA GLU A 727 47.07 -24.29 31.13
C GLU A 727 45.84 -25.12 30.74
N GLN A 728 44.66 -24.52 30.57
CA GLN A 728 43.47 -25.18 30.04
C GLN A 728 43.65 -25.58 28.57
N LEU A 729 44.33 -24.73 27.76
CA LEU A 729 44.76 -25.06 26.40
C LEU A 729 45.84 -26.16 26.37
N ALA A 730 46.72 -26.23 27.38
CA ALA A 730 47.77 -27.24 27.49
C ALA A 730 47.29 -28.58 28.10
N LYS A 731 46.20 -28.57 28.87
CA LYS A 731 45.53 -29.75 29.45
C LYS A 731 44.55 -30.42 28.47
N GLN A 732 44.29 -29.83 27.30
CA GLN A 732 43.65 -30.60 26.22
C GLN A 732 44.58 -31.76 25.85
N PRO A 733 44.08 -33.01 25.76
CA PRO A 733 44.87 -34.10 25.22
C PRO A 733 45.38 -33.63 23.85
N LYS A 734 46.64 -33.92 23.53
CA LYS A 734 47.15 -33.78 22.15
C LYS A 734 46.38 -34.76 21.26
N GLY A 735 45.12 -34.45 20.99
CA GLY A 735 44.29 -35.17 20.05
C GLY A 735 45.02 -35.18 18.72
N SER A 736 44.85 -36.27 17.96
CA SER A 736 45.39 -36.42 16.61
C SER A 736 45.39 -35.09 15.87
N LYS A 737 46.46 -34.75 15.12
CA LYS A 737 46.55 -33.53 14.27
C LYS A 737 45.27 -33.31 13.44
N GLN A 738 44.53 -34.37 13.17
CA GLN A 738 43.22 -34.40 12.52
C GLN A 738 42.11 -33.71 13.35
N TYR A 739 42.03 -33.95 14.66
CA TYR A 739 41.07 -33.29 15.57
C TYR A 739 41.26 -31.77 15.60
N GLN A 740 42.50 -31.30 15.73
CA GLN A 740 42.81 -29.86 15.70
C GLN A 740 42.47 -29.21 14.35
N ARG A 741 42.65 -29.93 13.23
CA ARG A 741 42.23 -29.46 11.90
C ARG A 741 40.72 -29.33 11.79
N VAL A 742 39.96 -30.27 12.35
CA VAL A 742 38.48 -30.21 12.35
C VAL A 742 37.99 -29.04 13.20
N LEU A 743 38.60 -28.76 14.36
CA LEU A 743 38.26 -27.58 15.16
C LEU A 743 38.47 -26.28 14.39
N LYS A 744 39.61 -26.13 13.71
CA LYS A 744 39.87 -24.94 12.88
C LYS A 744 38.85 -24.81 11.75
N LYS A 745 38.51 -25.91 11.06
CA LYS A 745 37.47 -25.90 10.02
C LYS A 745 36.10 -25.50 10.58
N ILE A 746 35.74 -25.90 11.80
CA ILE A 746 34.49 -25.47 12.45
C ILE A 746 34.51 -23.97 12.67
N GLU A 747 35.63 -23.41 13.15
CA GLU A 747 35.78 -21.98 13.37
C GLU A 747 35.70 -21.18 12.06
N ASP A 748 36.42 -21.61 11.02
CA ASP A 748 36.36 -21.03 9.67
C ASP A 748 34.93 -21.09 9.11
N GLN A 749 34.23 -22.21 9.33
CA GLN A 749 32.85 -22.40 8.87
C GLN A 749 31.84 -21.54 9.64
N LYS A 750 32.04 -21.35 10.96
CA LYS A 750 31.23 -20.41 11.77
C LYS A 750 31.42 -18.98 11.29
N ALA A 751 32.66 -18.56 11.03
CA ALA A 751 32.96 -17.24 10.48
C ALA A 751 32.30 -17.04 9.11
N GLN A 752 32.27 -18.08 8.27
CA GLN A 752 31.58 -18.04 6.98
C GLN A 752 30.05 -17.91 7.12
N VAL A 753 29.44 -18.57 8.10
CA VAL A 753 28.01 -18.41 8.40
C VAL A 753 27.70 -16.99 8.86
N ALA A 754 28.48 -16.46 9.80
CA ALA A 754 28.30 -15.08 10.29
C ALA A 754 28.42 -14.05 9.15
N LYS A 755 29.41 -14.21 8.27
CA LYS A 755 29.58 -13.36 7.07
C LYS A 755 28.40 -13.45 6.10
N LEU A 756 27.76 -14.61 5.98
CA LEU A 756 26.56 -14.77 5.16
C LEU A 756 25.32 -14.17 5.82
N GLU A 757 25.22 -14.20 7.14
CA GLU A 757 24.16 -13.56 7.91
C GLU A 757 24.23 -12.03 7.80
N GLU A 758 25.42 -11.44 7.98
CA GLU A 758 25.66 -10.01 7.76
C GLU A 758 25.25 -9.56 6.35
N LYS A 759 25.59 -10.36 5.32
CA LYS A 759 25.17 -10.07 3.94
C LYS A 759 23.66 -10.16 3.74
N ILE A 760 22.98 -11.06 4.45
CA ILE A 760 21.52 -11.17 4.39
C ILE A 760 20.89 -9.92 5.04
N GLU A 761 21.42 -9.47 6.18
CA GLU A 761 20.97 -8.25 6.85
C GLU A 761 21.14 -7.01 5.97
N VAL A 762 22.28 -6.87 5.29
CA VAL A 762 22.51 -5.77 4.31
C VAL A 762 21.47 -5.80 3.20
N VAL A 763 21.22 -6.97 2.60
CA VAL A 763 20.21 -7.10 1.53
C VAL A 763 18.79 -6.88 2.06
N ASP A 764 18.51 -7.22 3.30
CA ASP A 764 17.23 -6.94 3.94
C ASP A 764 17.00 -5.45 4.19
N ASN A 765 18.06 -4.72 4.55
CA ASN A 765 18.00 -3.27 4.59
C ASN A 765 17.80 -2.66 3.19
N ASP A 766 18.51 -3.16 2.17
CA ASP A 766 18.34 -2.71 0.78
C ASP A 766 16.91 -2.96 0.25
N LEU A 767 16.24 -4.04 0.71
CA LEU A 767 14.85 -4.37 0.38
C LEU A 767 13.83 -3.49 1.13
N ARG A 768 14.21 -2.95 2.29
CA ARG A 768 13.40 -2.06 3.14
C ARG A 768 13.46 -0.62 2.62
N GLU A 769 14.66 -0.17 2.30
CA GLU A 769 14.91 0.83 1.27
C GLU A 769 14.36 0.26 -0.06
N ALA A 770 14.36 0.85 -1.24
CA ALA A 770 13.66 0.33 -2.44
C ALA A 770 12.12 0.06 -2.34
N ASP A 771 11.53 -0.28 -1.19
CA ASP A 771 10.08 -0.38 -0.98
C ASP A 771 9.47 1.01 -0.81
N CYS A 772 9.56 1.82 -1.86
CA CYS A 772 9.04 3.18 -1.95
C CYS A 772 7.60 3.37 -2.48
N PRO A 773 6.83 2.36 -2.97
CA PRO A 773 5.47 2.63 -3.46
C PRO A 773 4.50 3.17 -2.41
N ARG A 774 4.70 2.88 -1.12
CA ARG A 774 3.83 3.35 -0.04
C ARG A 774 4.55 3.33 1.31
N THR A 775 4.43 4.41 2.07
CA THR A 775 4.82 4.45 3.49
C THR A 775 3.97 3.49 4.30
N ARG A 776 4.61 2.63 5.08
CA ARG A 776 3.88 1.59 5.81
C ARG A 776 3.70 1.96 7.28
N CYS A 777 2.46 2.08 7.72
CA CYS A 777 2.09 2.15 9.13
C CYS A 777 2.56 0.91 9.90
N LEU A 778 2.95 1.07 11.16
CA LEU A 778 3.32 -0.02 12.07
C LEU A 778 2.10 -0.84 12.50
N GLY A 779 0.97 -0.17 12.72
CA GLY A 779 -0.26 -0.83 13.17
C GLY A 779 -1.23 0.15 13.80
N LYS A 780 -2.26 -0.41 14.43
CA LYS A 780 -3.31 0.34 15.11
C LYS A 780 -3.50 -0.19 16.52
N ASP A 781 -3.90 0.68 17.44
CA ASP A 781 -4.34 0.25 18.77
C ASP A 781 -5.84 -0.10 18.80
N ARG A 782 -6.34 -0.44 19.99
CA ARG A 782 -7.76 -0.77 20.20
C ARG A 782 -8.73 0.36 19.82
N PHE A 783 -8.29 1.62 19.90
CA PHE A 783 -9.06 2.82 19.53
C PHE A 783 -8.78 3.32 18.11
N CYS A 784 -8.16 2.47 17.29
CA CYS A 784 -7.85 2.74 15.89
C CYS A 784 -6.88 3.91 15.65
N ASN A 785 -6.12 4.35 16.67
CA ASN A 785 -5.03 5.28 16.42
C ASN A 785 -3.93 4.57 15.61
N ARG A 786 -3.39 5.22 14.58
CA ARG A 786 -2.35 4.70 13.70
C ARG A 786 -0.97 5.12 14.16
N TYR A 787 -0.04 4.17 14.22
CA TYR A 787 1.33 4.41 14.65
C TYR A 787 2.27 4.41 13.44
N TRP A 788 3.07 5.45 13.30
CA TRP A 788 3.93 5.71 12.15
C TRP A 788 5.38 5.87 12.58
N TRP A 789 6.26 5.07 11.97
CA TRP A 789 7.70 5.23 11.97
C TRP A 789 8.10 5.40 10.50
N PHE A 790 8.44 6.62 10.08
CA PHE A 790 8.58 6.94 8.66
C PHE A 790 9.82 6.27 8.05
N GLU A 791 10.85 6.07 8.85
CA GLU A 791 12.07 5.36 8.51
C GLU A 791 11.86 3.84 8.48
N ARG A 792 10.64 3.34 8.65
CA ARG A 792 10.35 1.90 8.55
C ARG A 792 10.66 1.36 7.16
N ASN A 793 10.39 2.12 6.10
CA ASN A 793 10.65 1.73 4.72
C ASN A 793 10.97 2.95 3.87
N ALA A 794 11.46 2.72 2.65
CA ALA A 794 11.64 3.78 1.66
C ALA A 794 12.65 4.89 2.01
N MET A 795 13.43 4.82 3.09
CA MET A 795 14.58 5.72 3.31
C MET A 795 15.61 5.13 4.28
N PRO A 796 16.89 5.53 4.22
CA PRO A 796 17.86 5.21 5.27
C PRO A 796 17.43 5.78 6.62
N TYR A 797 17.74 5.08 7.71
CA TYR A 797 17.31 5.53 9.04
C TYR A 797 17.98 6.83 9.51
N GLY A 798 19.24 7.06 9.12
CA GLY A 798 20.03 8.23 9.52
C GLY A 798 20.14 9.32 8.47
N GLY A 799 19.32 9.27 7.41
CA GLY A 799 19.55 10.06 6.20
C GLY A 799 20.68 9.51 5.33
N MET A 800 21.03 10.23 4.27
CA MET A 800 22.10 9.86 3.34
C MET A 800 23.47 10.14 3.98
N PRO A 801 24.46 9.22 3.94
CA PRO A 801 25.77 9.40 4.59
C PRO A 801 26.59 10.55 4.04
N ASN A 802 26.36 10.92 2.78
CA ASN A 802 27.09 11.98 2.10
C ASN A 802 26.30 13.30 2.09
N SER A 803 25.21 13.36 2.87
CA SER A 803 24.42 14.57 2.98
C SER A 803 25.06 15.62 3.87
N SER A 804 24.68 16.89 3.67
CA SER A 804 25.04 17.96 4.59
C SER A 804 24.55 17.72 6.02
N THR A 805 23.50 16.90 6.22
CA THR A 805 22.97 16.53 7.53
C THR A 805 23.43 15.16 8.02
N ALA A 806 24.45 14.56 7.41
CA ALA A 806 24.93 13.24 7.81
C ALA A 806 25.41 13.21 9.27
N GLU A 807 25.90 14.34 9.79
CA GLU A 807 26.31 14.49 11.20
C GLU A 807 25.17 14.34 12.20
N ALA A 808 23.93 14.65 11.79
CA ALA A 808 22.75 14.48 12.64
C ALA A 808 22.51 12.99 12.95
N ALA A 809 22.84 12.10 12.01
CA ALA A 809 22.73 10.64 12.16
C ALA A 809 21.30 10.12 12.47
N TYR A 810 20.27 10.93 12.25
CA TYR A 810 18.83 10.57 12.27
C TYR A 810 18.10 11.28 11.12
N ALA A 811 16.88 10.83 10.79
CA ALA A 811 16.02 11.48 9.80
C ALA A 811 14.83 12.20 10.46
N ASN A 812 13.85 11.46 11.00
CA ASN A 812 12.73 12.01 11.78
C ASN A 812 12.93 11.78 13.27
N GLY A 813 13.27 10.55 13.68
CA GLY A 813 13.61 10.24 15.07
C GLY A 813 12.43 10.20 16.05
N ARG A 814 11.18 10.29 15.58
CA ARG A 814 9.96 10.25 16.41
C ARG A 814 8.99 9.13 16.02
N LEU A 815 8.29 8.56 17.01
CA LEU A 815 7.17 7.64 16.78
C LEU A 815 5.86 8.43 16.76
N TRP A 816 5.27 8.59 15.58
CA TRP A 816 4.06 9.39 15.40
C TRP A 816 2.79 8.58 15.62
N VAL A 817 1.76 9.23 16.16
CA VAL A 817 0.44 8.67 16.42
C VAL A 817 -0.60 9.58 15.79
N GLN A 818 -1.40 9.02 14.88
CA GLN A 818 -2.52 9.68 14.21
C GLN A 818 -3.82 9.15 14.77
N GLY A 819 -4.81 10.01 14.99
CA GLY A 819 -6.14 9.58 15.43
C GLY A 819 -6.89 8.72 14.39
N PRO A 820 -8.07 8.20 14.77
CA PRO A 820 -8.86 7.29 13.93
C PRO A 820 -9.47 8.01 12.73
N ASP A 821 -9.64 7.28 11.63
CA ASP A 821 -10.37 7.78 10.46
C ASP A 821 -11.86 7.93 10.79
N GLU A 822 -12.58 8.78 10.06
CA GLU A 822 -14.02 9.01 10.29
C GLU A 822 -14.83 7.70 10.28
N MET A 823 -14.56 6.80 9.33
CA MET A 823 -15.26 5.52 9.24
C MET A 823 -14.97 4.62 10.46
N GLU A 824 -13.74 4.65 10.95
CA GLU A 824 -13.30 3.85 12.11
C GLU A 824 -13.86 4.42 13.41
N ARG A 825 -13.88 5.75 13.53
CA ARG A 825 -14.46 6.45 14.66
C ARG A 825 -15.95 6.12 14.80
N VAL A 826 -16.73 6.29 13.73
CA VAL A 826 -18.17 5.98 13.72
C VAL A 826 -18.42 4.48 13.90
N GLY A 827 -17.55 3.62 13.34
CA GLY A 827 -17.72 2.17 13.41
C GLY A 827 -17.39 1.54 14.77
N PHE A 828 -16.40 2.07 15.51
CA PHE A 828 -15.88 1.42 16.73
C PHE A 828 -15.98 2.27 18.00
N ILE A 829 -16.01 3.60 17.90
CA ILE A 829 -15.95 4.51 19.05
C ILE A 829 -17.33 5.15 19.27
N ASP A 830 -17.80 5.87 18.25
CA ASP A 830 -19.07 6.59 18.23
C ASP A 830 -20.20 5.68 17.70
N VAL A 831 -20.31 4.50 18.31
CA VAL A 831 -21.24 3.46 17.87
C VAL A 831 -22.70 3.85 18.12
N PRO A 832 -23.64 3.34 17.30
CA PRO A 832 -25.08 3.48 17.52
C PRO A 832 -25.56 3.06 18.93
N ASP A 833 -26.67 3.64 19.38
CA ASP A 833 -27.18 3.48 20.75
C ASP A 833 -27.50 2.04 21.17
N ASP A 834 -27.89 1.19 20.22
CA ASP A 834 -28.14 -0.24 20.44
C ASP A 834 -26.84 -0.98 20.80
N ILE A 835 -25.77 -0.79 20.01
CA ILE A 835 -24.45 -1.35 20.28
C ILE A 835 -23.89 -0.76 21.58
N LYS A 836 -24.05 0.56 21.79
CA LYS A 836 -23.62 1.24 23.01
C LYS A 836 -24.27 0.65 24.26
N LYS A 837 -25.58 0.39 24.23
CA LYS A 837 -26.31 -0.24 25.35
C LYS A 837 -25.87 -1.68 25.58
N GLN A 838 -25.60 -2.44 24.51
CA GLN A 838 -25.07 -3.79 24.63
C GLN A 838 -23.68 -3.79 25.27
N TYR A 839 -22.78 -2.95 24.79
CA TYR A 839 -21.44 -2.78 25.35
C TYR A 839 -21.49 -2.34 26.83
N GLN A 840 -22.42 -1.43 27.17
CA GLN A 840 -22.63 -0.99 28.56
C GLN A 840 -23.18 -2.11 29.46
N LYS A 841 -24.02 -3.00 28.92
CA LYS A 841 -24.49 -4.18 29.65
C LYS A 841 -23.36 -5.16 29.94
N ASP A 842 -22.47 -5.37 28.97
CA ASP A 842 -21.40 -6.35 29.05
C ASP A 842 -20.20 -5.85 29.87
N PHE A 843 -19.83 -4.56 29.73
CA PHE A 843 -18.61 -4.01 30.31
C PHE A 843 -18.82 -2.86 31.32
N GLN A 844 -20.04 -2.35 31.48
CA GLN A 844 -20.41 -1.23 32.38
C GLN A 844 -19.71 0.11 32.05
N THR A 845 -19.29 0.27 30.81
CA THR A 845 -18.78 1.54 30.25
C THR A 845 -19.21 1.62 28.78
N THR A 846 -18.82 2.65 28.05
CA THR A 846 -19.04 2.74 26.60
C THR A 846 -17.68 2.81 25.88
N PRO A 847 -17.58 2.47 24.58
CA PRO A 847 -16.32 2.57 23.85
C PRO A 847 -15.68 3.96 23.94
N ALA A 848 -16.47 5.03 23.81
CA ALA A 848 -16.01 6.41 23.95
C ALA A 848 -15.52 6.77 25.37
N GLU A 849 -16.23 6.32 26.43
CA GLU A 849 -15.79 6.51 27.81
C GLU A 849 -14.52 5.72 28.14
N ARG A 850 -14.40 4.51 27.59
CA ARG A 850 -13.21 3.68 27.71
C ARG A 850 -12.01 4.36 27.04
N LYS A 851 -12.16 4.86 25.82
CA LYS A 851 -11.13 5.66 25.13
C LYS A 851 -10.69 6.84 25.99
N LYS A 852 -11.63 7.61 26.54
CA LYS A 852 -11.33 8.75 27.41
C LYS A 852 -10.54 8.36 28.66
N THR A 853 -10.83 7.20 29.24
CA THR A 853 -10.19 6.76 30.50
C THR A 853 -8.81 6.16 30.25
N GLU A 854 -8.67 5.35 29.19
CA GLU A 854 -7.45 4.63 28.86
C GLU A 854 -6.42 5.48 28.09
N GLU A 855 -6.83 6.41 27.23
CA GLU A 855 -5.89 7.33 26.55
C GLU A 855 -5.44 8.51 27.43
N GLY A 856 -6.16 8.79 28.52
CA GLY A 856 -5.79 9.86 29.45
C GLY A 856 -6.04 11.28 28.90
N SER A 857 -5.13 12.19 29.21
CA SER A 857 -5.24 13.62 28.88
C SER A 857 -4.97 13.93 27.39
N THR A 858 -4.13 13.14 26.72
CA THR A 858 -3.61 13.43 25.37
C THR A 858 -4.27 12.54 24.32
N ARG A 859 -5.61 12.59 24.29
CA ARG A 859 -6.46 11.78 23.39
C ARG A 859 -6.51 12.38 21.98
N LEU A 860 -6.61 11.51 20.97
CA LEU A 860 -6.79 11.90 19.57
C LEU A 860 -8.19 11.51 19.09
N SER A 861 -8.91 12.48 18.53
CA SER A 861 -10.34 12.40 18.23
C SER A 861 -10.63 12.07 16.76
N ASN A 862 -9.74 12.41 15.84
CA ASN A 862 -9.91 12.23 14.39
C ASN A 862 -8.55 12.11 13.67
N ALA A 863 -8.58 11.86 12.35
CA ALA A 863 -7.37 11.63 11.54
C ALA A 863 -6.52 12.87 11.28
N ASP A 864 -7.04 14.07 11.57
CA ASP A 864 -6.32 15.34 11.45
C ASP A 864 -5.53 15.66 12.74
N GLU A 865 -5.76 14.93 13.83
CA GLU A 865 -5.03 15.07 15.08
C GLU A 865 -3.84 14.11 15.14
N TRP A 866 -2.66 14.69 15.38
CA TRP A 866 -1.37 13.99 15.45
C TRP A 866 -0.66 14.28 16.76
N GLY A 867 -0.02 13.27 17.35
CA GLY A 867 0.96 13.43 18.42
C GLY A 867 2.14 12.49 18.20
N PHE A 868 3.14 12.53 19.08
CA PHE A 868 4.31 11.68 18.97
C PHE A 868 4.86 11.23 20.33
N TYR A 869 5.78 10.28 20.27
CA TYR A 869 6.73 9.97 21.33
C TYR A 869 8.14 10.17 20.79
N ASP A 870 9.04 10.71 21.59
CA ASP A 870 10.46 10.85 21.27
C ASP A 870 11.40 10.34 22.37
N GLU A 871 10.87 9.85 23.49
CA GLU A 871 11.63 9.16 24.54
C GLU A 871 11.56 7.62 24.43
N PRO A 872 12.69 6.90 24.57
CA PRO A 872 12.70 5.43 24.63
C PRO A 872 11.85 4.85 25.76
N ASP A 873 11.78 5.51 26.92
CA ASP A 873 10.98 5.05 28.06
C ASP A 873 9.47 5.10 27.77
N ALA A 874 9.03 6.09 27.00
CA ALA A 874 7.64 6.19 26.55
C ALA A 874 7.28 5.05 25.58
N LEU A 875 8.21 4.66 24.70
CA LEU A 875 8.07 3.52 23.81
C LEU A 875 7.88 2.20 24.59
N GLU A 876 8.67 1.96 25.65
CA GLU A 876 8.52 0.76 26.48
C GLU A 876 7.17 0.72 27.20
N LYS A 877 6.76 1.85 27.77
CA LYS A 877 5.45 1.96 28.44
C LYS A 877 4.30 1.76 27.45
N LEU A 878 4.45 2.20 26.20
CA LEU A 878 3.48 1.95 25.14
C LEU A 878 3.37 0.46 24.81
N ILE A 879 4.50 -0.23 24.67
CA ILE A 879 4.53 -1.67 24.39
C ILE A 879 3.89 -2.48 25.52
N ASP A 880 4.08 -2.10 26.79
CA ASP A 880 3.43 -2.71 27.96
C ASP A 880 1.93 -2.39 28.09
N TRP A 881 1.50 -1.26 27.51
CA TRP A 881 0.08 -0.87 27.50
C TRP A 881 -0.76 -1.70 26.52
N LEU A 882 -0.19 -2.16 25.40
CA LEU A 882 -0.91 -2.92 24.36
C LEU A 882 -1.35 -4.32 24.82
N ASP A 883 -2.58 -4.71 24.51
CA ASP A 883 -3.14 -6.03 24.87
C ASP A 883 -2.97 -7.06 23.75
N THR A 884 -2.12 -8.06 24.00
CA THR A 884 -1.87 -9.18 23.07
C THR A 884 -3.10 -10.05 22.77
N ARG A 885 -4.19 -9.92 23.52
CA ARG A 885 -5.45 -10.62 23.27
C ARG A 885 -6.24 -10.00 22.11
N GLY A 886 -5.91 -8.77 21.69
CA GLY A 886 -6.57 -8.04 20.62
C GLY A 886 -5.96 -8.29 19.25
N ASN A 887 -6.79 -8.29 18.20
CA ASN A 887 -6.36 -8.51 16.83
C ASN A 887 -5.44 -7.41 16.28
N ARG A 888 -5.75 -6.13 16.56
CA ARG A 888 -4.95 -4.99 16.11
C ARG A 888 -3.72 -4.80 16.97
N GLU A 889 -3.90 -4.84 18.29
CA GLU A 889 -2.82 -4.58 19.24
C GLU A 889 -1.75 -5.67 19.24
N LEU A 890 -2.11 -6.94 19.04
CA LEU A 890 -1.13 -8.00 18.86
C LEU A 890 -0.24 -7.76 17.64
N LYS A 891 -0.81 -7.25 16.53
CA LYS A 891 -0.05 -6.93 15.32
C LYS A 891 0.85 -5.72 15.54
N LEU A 892 0.31 -4.65 16.13
CA LEU A 892 1.08 -3.44 16.46
C LEU A 892 2.24 -3.76 17.42
N ARG A 893 2.00 -4.52 18.48
CA ARG A 893 3.03 -4.91 19.45
C ARG A 893 4.15 -5.72 18.81
N LYS A 894 3.83 -6.66 17.91
CA LYS A 894 4.85 -7.43 17.16
C LYS A 894 5.74 -6.52 16.31
N GLU A 895 5.15 -5.56 15.62
CA GLU A 895 5.90 -4.60 14.79
C GLU A 895 6.73 -3.62 15.63
N LEU A 896 6.19 -3.13 16.75
CA LEU A 896 6.94 -2.28 17.68
C LEU A 896 8.13 -3.02 18.29
N LEU A 897 7.97 -4.28 18.70
CA LEU A 897 9.08 -5.10 19.21
C LEU A 897 10.16 -5.31 18.14
N LEU A 898 9.76 -5.51 16.88
CA LEU A 898 10.70 -5.69 15.77
C LEU A 898 11.53 -4.43 15.48
N GLN A 899 10.94 -3.24 15.66
CA GLN A 899 11.62 -1.96 15.39
C GLN A 899 12.13 -1.26 16.66
N ARG A 900 11.90 -1.83 17.84
CA ARG A 900 12.17 -1.23 19.16
C ARG A 900 13.56 -0.63 19.25
N ASP A 901 14.59 -1.44 19.02
CA ASP A 901 15.98 -1.01 19.19
C ASP A 901 16.39 0.04 18.16
N ASN A 902 15.81 -0.01 16.95
CA ASN A 902 16.03 1.03 15.94
C ASN A 902 15.37 2.34 16.34
N ILE A 903 14.09 2.32 16.73
CA ILE A 903 13.34 3.53 17.14
C ILE A 903 14.07 4.20 18.31
N ALA A 904 14.39 3.44 19.37
CA ALA A 904 15.09 3.96 20.54
C ALA A 904 16.47 4.54 20.19
N LYS A 905 17.22 3.90 19.29
CA LYS A 905 18.52 4.40 18.82
C LYS A 905 18.41 5.77 18.15
N TYR A 906 17.42 5.97 17.27
CA TYR A 906 17.28 7.23 16.53
C TYR A 906 16.59 8.33 17.34
N MET A 907 15.75 7.98 18.32
CA MET A 907 15.28 8.90 19.36
C MET A 907 16.46 9.52 20.12
N ASN A 908 17.37 8.69 20.65
CA ASN A 908 18.56 9.17 21.36
C ASN A 908 19.47 10.05 20.49
N ARG A 909 19.70 9.68 19.22
CA ARG A 909 20.50 10.49 18.30
C ARG A 909 19.88 11.86 18.04
N ARG A 910 18.56 11.93 17.92
CA ARG A 910 17.85 13.20 17.78
C ARG A 910 18.05 14.07 19.03
N THR A 911 17.87 13.50 20.22
CA THR A 911 18.10 14.20 21.49
C THR A 911 19.54 14.72 21.59
N GLU A 912 20.54 13.89 21.25
CA GLU A 912 21.95 14.27 21.25
C GLU A 912 22.25 15.42 20.28
N TYR A 913 21.71 15.38 19.06
CA TYR A 913 21.91 16.42 18.04
C TYR A 913 21.28 17.75 18.45
N LEU A 914 20.04 17.73 18.95
CA LEU A 914 19.36 18.95 19.39
C LEU A 914 20.05 19.57 20.61
N ALA A 915 20.50 18.75 21.57
CA ALA A 915 21.26 19.23 22.73
C ALA A 915 22.60 19.87 22.33
N GLN A 916 23.38 19.22 21.46
CA GLN A 916 24.65 19.79 20.96
C GLN A 916 24.43 21.11 20.22
N THR A 917 23.32 21.23 19.51
CA THR A 917 23.00 22.46 18.78
C THR A 917 22.62 23.60 19.73
N ALA A 918 21.84 23.30 20.78
CA ALA A 918 21.51 24.27 21.82
C ALA A 918 22.76 24.75 22.57
N GLU A 919 23.64 23.83 23.01
CA GLU A 919 24.91 24.17 23.67
C GLU A 919 25.80 25.05 22.78
N ARG A 920 25.81 24.79 21.47
CA ARG A 920 26.57 25.59 20.51
C ARG A 920 25.98 26.99 20.35
N ALA A 921 24.67 27.13 20.22
CA ALA A 921 23.98 28.42 20.14
C ALA A 921 24.27 29.28 21.37
N GLU A 922 24.14 28.72 22.58
CA GLU A 922 24.50 29.41 23.83
C GLU A 922 25.95 29.87 23.85
N SER A 923 26.88 29.07 23.31
CA SER A 923 28.31 29.41 23.28
C SER A 923 28.65 30.52 22.29
N GLU A 924 27.90 30.65 21.20
CA GLU A 924 28.06 31.67 20.16
C GLU A 924 27.44 33.01 20.60
N GLU A 925 26.40 33.00 21.44
CA GLU A 925 25.79 34.21 22.04
C GLU A 925 26.66 34.90 23.12
N VAL A 926 27.61 34.19 23.74
CA VAL A 926 28.51 34.82 24.73
C VAL A 926 29.52 35.73 24.01
N PRO A 927 29.52 37.06 24.23
CA PRO A 927 30.36 37.97 23.46
C PRO A 927 31.84 37.73 23.78
N ALA A 928 32.56 37.13 22.83
CA ALA A 928 34.01 37.00 22.90
C ALA A 928 34.66 38.39 22.91
N LYS A 929 35.03 38.86 24.10
CA LYS A 929 35.86 40.06 24.27
C LYS A 929 37.26 39.83 23.68
N ARG A 930 37.47 40.06 22.36
CA ARG A 930 38.74 40.61 21.83
C ARG A 930 38.74 40.97 20.33
N MET A 931 38.95 42.28 20.12
CA MET A 931 39.72 43.00 19.07
C MET A 931 39.60 42.61 17.58
N THR A 932 38.97 43.56 16.88
CA THR A 932 39.00 43.97 15.46
C THR A 932 40.22 43.60 14.59
N THR A 933 39.96 43.25 13.31
CA THR A 933 40.31 44.08 12.13
C THR A 933 39.48 43.69 10.89
N ARG A 934 38.79 44.69 10.32
CA ARG A 934 38.29 44.87 8.94
C ARG A 934 38.51 43.71 7.95
N THR A 935 37.42 43.08 7.50
CA THR A 935 37.03 42.81 6.09
C THR A 935 35.60 42.23 6.10
N LYS A 936 34.67 42.78 5.30
CA LYS A 936 33.30 42.31 4.97
C LYS A 936 32.52 41.58 6.08
N THR A 937 31.51 42.24 6.64
CA THR A 937 30.37 41.63 7.33
C THR A 937 29.67 40.66 6.38
N TYR A 938 30.00 39.37 6.47
CA TYR A 938 29.03 38.30 6.25
C TYR A 938 28.26 38.19 7.57
N GLY A 939 26.93 38.20 7.52
CA GLY A 939 26.09 37.86 8.67
C GLY A 939 26.45 36.47 9.18
N ASP A 940 26.22 36.22 10.46
CA ASP A 940 26.61 34.97 11.10
C ASP A 940 25.71 33.82 10.59
N ASP A 941 26.17 33.09 9.57
CA ASP A 941 25.48 31.99 8.84
C ASP A 941 25.02 30.80 9.74
N ASN A 942 25.15 30.88 11.08
CA ASN A 942 25.05 29.74 11.98
C ASN A 942 23.94 29.78 13.04
N GLN A 943 23.15 30.87 13.13
CA GLN A 943 22.12 31.01 14.17
C GLN A 943 21.06 29.90 14.09
N HIS A 944 20.54 29.60 12.89
CA HIS A 944 19.51 28.57 12.69
C HIS A 944 20.08 27.29 12.06
N ARG A 945 19.52 26.13 12.44
CA ARG A 945 19.92 24.81 11.92
C ARG A 945 19.62 24.67 10.43
N CYS A 946 18.47 25.16 10.00
CA CYS A 946 18.05 25.10 8.60
C CYS A 946 19.01 25.83 7.63
N LEU A 947 19.78 26.81 8.11
CA LEU A 947 20.78 27.54 7.31
C LEU A 947 22.08 26.75 7.10
N LYS A 948 22.33 25.70 7.90
CA LYS A 948 23.51 24.83 7.76
C LYS A 948 23.32 23.79 6.65
N TRP A 949 22.08 23.55 6.22
CA TRP A 949 21.79 22.61 5.15
C TRP A 949 22.23 23.17 3.79
N HIS A 950 22.89 22.33 2.99
CA HIS A 950 23.34 22.67 1.64
C HIS A 950 23.01 21.53 0.68
N ASN A 951 22.53 21.84 -0.53
CA ASN A 951 22.18 20.86 -1.53
C ASN A 951 23.41 20.34 -2.29
N VAL A 952 24.24 19.56 -1.60
CA VAL A 952 25.46 18.97 -2.17
C VAL A 952 25.12 18.03 -3.33
N THR A 953 23.97 17.35 -3.26
CA THR A 953 23.47 16.48 -4.33
C THR A 953 23.27 17.24 -5.63
N ALA A 954 22.52 18.35 -5.62
CA ALA A 954 22.33 19.17 -6.82
C ALA A 954 23.65 19.73 -7.37
N LEU A 955 24.54 20.20 -6.50
CA LEU A 955 25.85 20.69 -6.93
C LEU A 955 26.70 19.59 -7.58
N SER A 956 26.67 18.37 -7.06
CA SER A 956 27.44 17.24 -7.60
C SER A 956 26.87 16.70 -8.91
N GLU A 957 25.54 16.66 -9.06
CA GLU A 957 24.87 16.07 -10.21
C GLU A 957 24.61 17.08 -11.34
N ASN A 958 24.16 18.29 -10.99
CA ASN A 958 23.79 19.33 -11.93
C ASN A 958 24.92 20.35 -12.15
N GLY A 959 25.86 20.47 -11.21
CA GLY A 959 26.91 21.50 -11.21
C GLY A 959 26.42 22.88 -10.75
N HIS A 960 25.16 22.97 -10.31
CA HIS A 960 24.52 24.20 -9.82
C HIS A 960 23.26 23.83 -8.99
N LEU A 961 22.77 24.78 -8.19
CA LEU A 961 21.54 24.65 -7.40
C LEU A 961 20.28 24.65 -8.29
N HIS A 962 19.15 24.19 -7.77
CA HIS A 962 17.88 24.17 -8.49
C HIS A 962 17.35 25.56 -8.81
N VAL A 963 17.55 26.52 -7.92
CA VAL A 963 17.22 27.94 -8.12
C VAL A 963 18.03 28.58 -9.26
N ASP A 964 19.20 28.04 -9.60
CA ASP A 964 20.05 28.56 -10.65
C ASP A 964 19.69 27.99 -12.04
N ALA A 965 19.63 28.88 -13.04
CA ALA A 965 19.54 28.47 -14.44
C ALA A 965 20.84 27.77 -14.88
N SER A 966 20.71 26.70 -15.67
CA SER A 966 21.86 25.91 -16.14
C SER A 966 22.89 26.78 -16.85
N ARG A 967 24.10 26.92 -16.30
CA ARG A 967 25.18 27.68 -16.94
C ARG A 967 25.72 26.90 -18.15
N PRO A 968 25.95 27.53 -19.31
CA PRO A 968 26.67 26.88 -20.40
C PRO A 968 28.08 26.52 -19.92
N ALA A 969 28.39 25.23 -19.89
CA ALA A 969 29.62 24.71 -19.29
C ALA A 969 30.86 25.35 -19.93
N LYS A 970 31.54 26.25 -19.20
CA LYS A 970 32.98 26.47 -19.41
C LYS A 970 33.64 25.17 -18.97
N ARG A 971 34.26 24.44 -19.90
CA ARG A 971 35.08 23.23 -19.69
C ARG A 971 35.61 23.18 -18.25
N ALA A 972 34.99 22.36 -17.41
CA ALA A 972 35.48 22.12 -16.06
C ALA A 972 36.92 21.61 -16.17
N LYS A 973 37.84 22.31 -15.52
CA LYS A 973 39.24 21.92 -15.45
C LYS A 973 39.27 20.61 -14.69
N ARG A 974 39.65 19.54 -15.38
CA ARG A 974 39.83 18.19 -14.84
C ARG A 974 40.76 18.28 -13.62
N THR A 975 40.22 18.28 -12.42
CA THR A 975 40.96 18.00 -11.20
C THR A 975 41.32 16.52 -11.27
N THR A 976 42.57 16.26 -11.65
CA THR A 976 43.23 14.98 -11.46
C THR A 976 43.59 14.84 -9.98
N ASP A 977 43.49 13.61 -9.48
CA ASP A 977 43.83 13.12 -8.14
C ASP A 977 42.72 13.20 -7.07
N GLU A 978 41.64 12.47 -7.32
CA GLU A 978 40.89 11.71 -6.31
C GLU A 978 40.71 10.29 -6.89
N PRO A 979 40.86 9.20 -6.10
CA PRO A 979 40.70 7.85 -6.62
C PRO A 979 39.27 7.71 -7.15
N LYS A 980 39.13 7.34 -8.43
CA LYS A 980 37.83 7.02 -9.01
C LYS A 980 37.22 5.84 -8.25
N ASP A 981 36.33 6.12 -7.32
CA ASP A 981 35.42 5.09 -6.83
C ASP A 981 34.57 4.60 -8.00
N ILE A 982 34.69 3.31 -8.26
CA ILE A 982 34.01 2.61 -9.33
C ILE A 982 32.54 2.55 -8.93
N LYS A 983 31.73 3.52 -9.39
CA LYS A 983 30.27 3.48 -9.24
C LYS A 983 29.77 2.12 -9.74
N ALA A 984 29.19 1.32 -8.84
CA ALA A 984 28.60 0.05 -9.20
C ALA A 984 27.37 0.31 -10.08
N THR A 985 27.49 -0.02 -11.37
CA THR A 985 26.41 0.15 -12.33
C THR A 985 25.51 -1.08 -12.32
N ASN A 986 24.20 -0.89 -12.47
CA ASN A 986 23.30 -1.99 -12.81
C ASN A 986 23.68 -2.58 -14.19
N ARG A 987 23.04 -3.69 -14.59
CA ARG A 987 23.28 -4.35 -15.89
C ARG A 987 23.06 -3.45 -17.12
N GLN A 988 22.48 -2.26 -16.94
CA GLN A 988 22.21 -1.27 -17.97
C GLN A 988 23.18 -0.07 -17.92
N GLY A 989 24.20 -0.09 -17.06
CA GLY A 989 25.20 0.98 -16.98
C GLY A 989 24.76 2.21 -16.19
N LYS A 990 23.59 2.18 -15.54
CA LYS A 990 23.12 3.25 -14.64
C LYS A 990 23.64 3.03 -13.22
N PRO A 991 24.01 4.09 -12.47
CA PRO A 991 24.31 3.95 -11.04
C PRO A 991 23.10 3.32 -10.34
N LEU A 992 23.37 2.39 -9.42
CA LEU A 992 22.33 1.80 -8.60
C LEU A 992 21.72 2.91 -7.71
N THR A 993 20.43 3.15 -7.87
CA THR A 993 19.65 4.09 -7.07
C THR A 993 19.47 3.54 -5.64
N ARG A 994 19.46 4.42 -4.63
CA ARG A 994 19.29 4.20 -3.19
C ARG A 994 20.42 3.49 -2.45
N GLN A 995 21.56 4.16 -2.29
CA GLN A 995 22.75 3.52 -1.71
C GLN A 995 23.32 4.24 -0.50
N GLY A 996 22.44 4.68 0.41
CA GLY A 996 22.82 5.32 1.66
C GLY A 996 23.43 4.40 2.74
N THR A 997 23.53 3.08 2.56
CA THR A 997 24.18 2.22 3.57
C THR A 997 25.15 1.19 3.01
N ARG A 998 25.00 0.81 1.73
CA ARG A 998 25.78 -0.26 1.12
C ARG A 998 27.05 0.22 0.41
N TYR A 999 27.13 1.52 0.10
CA TYR A 999 28.23 2.11 -0.65
C TYR A 999 28.67 3.37 0.08
N ASN A 1000 29.82 3.29 0.76
CA ASN A 1000 30.56 4.49 1.11
C ASN A 1000 30.97 5.14 -0.21
N PHE A 1001 30.28 6.21 -0.60
CA PHE A 1001 30.64 7.01 -1.76
C PHE A 1001 31.60 8.11 -1.38
#